data_AF-A0A9C8GIG4-F1
#
_entry.id   AF-A0A9C8GIG4-F1
#
_cell.length_a   1.000
_cell.length_b   1.000
_cell.length_c   1.000
_cell.angle_alpha   90.00
_cell.angle_beta   90.00
_cell.angle_gamma   90.00
#
_symmetry.space_group_name_H-M   'P 1'
#
loop_
_entity.id
_entity.type
_entity.pdbx_description
1 polymer ?
#
loop_
_entity_poly.entity_id
_entity_poly.type
_entity_poly.pdbx_seq_one_letter_code
_entity_poly.pdbx_strand_id
1 'polypeptide(L)'
;AGMAWEVAVLWLNEAAALAHLDDDVSPSEALDRARHVFTREQNAVWLAATDLYRAIFDWRGGALDSAREHALRARDAFSQAVRQAGLHSRVAQCEVVLGEVALQKGEVEHAAIHFRQGLERLEHTDVPAVSFACLYGLGRTEQSEGRVEKALDYYRRAVALIERLQAAIGAEDYKIAFLGDKLQVYEALIMLSLEVGTPEALREAFATLEQAKSRALLDALARESTGETDSPAETELLAEMERIRSELNWYYNRLNAPQPEKETPSVETVKHLTGAITRRERALKKLLDRWRSPDLAAAPRNPIWTVDAGQIQSALPDDALLLEFYTARDQIIVFGLDQETMWTQRLPASCSEVADALSQFRFQLNKFSYGPAYRERHAQALRQAANESLGQIYQALLAPVAGRLTADTLIVVPHGLLHYVPFQALFDGQAYLIDRKTVSYAPSATILHRVLSNQARSNGRPPLIMGLPDPSIPYARAEAEAIAALYPRATVRLGERATVEGLMENEQSPAFLHLSTHATFRADNPLFSALKLADGWVSVHDVYRMAHSAPLVTLSACETGRSQVAVGDELVGLCRGFFGAGAHSMVVSLWVVDDSSTARLMARFYEELQAGLPVNAALRTAQRAIKAEKGHPYYWAPFILTGDVHLRLNESKSQPDTYNLQPTTCNHKLETDRVS
;
A
#
# COMPACT_ATOMS: atom_id res chain seq x y z
N ALA A 1 -6.57 -15.66 -45.89
CA ALA A 1 -7.43 -14.61 -45.31
C ALA A 1 -7.37 -14.62 -43.78
N GLY A 2 -7.67 -15.74 -43.09
CA GLY A 2 -7.72 -15.83 -41.62
C GLY A 2 -6.50 -15.29 -40.84
N MET A 3 -5.27 -15.76 -41.16
CA MET A 3 -4.07 -15.32 -40.42
C MET A 3 -3.75 -13.81 -40.52
N ALA A 4 -4.01 -13.17 -41.67
CA ALA A 4 -3.69 -11.75 -41.83
C ALA A 4 -4.62 -10.86 -40.98
N TRP A 5 -5.88 -11.29 -40.83
CA TRP A 5 -6.86 -10.63 -39.98
C TRP A 5 -6.51 -10.76 -38.49
N GLU A 6 -6.17 -11.97 -38.04
CA GLU A 6 -5.76 -12.21 -36.64
C GLU A 6 -4.51 -11.40 -36.27
N VAL A 7 -3.54 -11.32 -37.18
CA VAL A 7 -2.32 -10.52 -37.00
C VAL A 7 -2.63 -9.02 -36.93
N ALA A 8 -3.57 -8.52 -37.74
CA ALA A 8 -3.98 -7.11 -37.68
C ALA A 8 -4.71 -6.76 -36.36
N VAL A 9 -5.50 -7.69 -35.82
CA VAL A 9 -6.11 -7.54 -34.49
C VAL A 9 -5.04 -7.56 -33.39
N LEU A 10 -4.00 -8.40 -33.52
CA LEU A 10 -2.86 -8.41 -32.59
C LEU A 10 -2.11 -7.08 -32.60
N TRP A 11 -1.80 -6.51 -33.76
CA TRP A 11 -1.18 -5.19 -33.85
C TRP A 11 -2.05 -4.08 -33.26
N LEU A 12 -3.37 -4.18 -33.41
CA LEU A 12 -4.28 -3.22 -32.80
C LEU A 12 -4.31 -3.33 -31.28
N ASN A 13 -4.28 -4.56 -30.74
CA ASN A 13 -4.21 -4.79 -29.29
C ASN A 13 -2.85 -4.36 -28.71
N GLU A 14 -1.76 -4.61 -29.44
CA GLU A 14 -0.43 -4.10 -29.12
C GLU A 14 -0.42 -2.56 -29.08
N ALA A 15 -0.96 -1.91 -30.11
CA ALA A 15 -1.09 -0.47 -30.16
C ALA A 15 -1.96 0.09 -29.02
N ALA A 16 -3.07 -0.58 -28.68
CA ALA A 16 -3.90 -0.21 -27.55
C ALA A 16 -3.13 -0.32 -26.22
N ALA A 17 -2.37 -1.41 -26.02
CA ALA A 17 -1.53 -1.57 -24.84
C ALA A 17 -0.42 -0.52 -24.77
N LEU A 18 0.27 -0.24 -25.88
CA LEU A 18 1.30 0.80 -25.99
C LEU A 18 0.72 2.20 -25.73
N ALA A 19 -0.50 2.49 -26.19
CA ALA A 19 -1.17 3.76 -25.89
C ALA A 19 -1.47 3.93 -24.38
N HIS A 20 -1.46 2.84 -23.62
CA HIS A 20 -1.66 2.82 -22.17
C HIS A 20 -0.35 2.80 -21.34
N LEU A 21 0.83 2.68 -21.98
CA LEU A 21 2.13 2.69 -21.31
C LEU A 21 2.82 4.05 -21.51
N ASP A 22 3.47 4.59 -20.48
CA ASP A 22 4.24 5.85 -20.51
C ASP A 22 5.64 5.70 -21.18
N ASP A 23 5.84 4.66 -22.00
CA ASP A 23 7.12 4.39 -22.67
C ASP A 23 7.24 5.15 -24.02
N ASP A 24 8.47 5.56 -24.39
CA ASP A 24 8.86 6.23 -25.65
C ASP A 24 8.56 5.41 -26.95
N VAL A 25 7.84 4.31 -26.86
CA VAL A 25 7.56 3.39 -27.98
C VAL A 25 6.28 3.81 -28.69
N SER A 26 6.42 4.41 -29.88
CA SER A 26 5.27 4.84 -30.66
C SER A 26 4.42 3.67 -31.18
N PRO A 27 3.09 3.63 -30.92
CA PRO A 27 2.18 2.64 -31.50
C PRO A 27 1.95 2.86 -33.00
N SER A 28 2.57 3.88 -33.60
CA SER A 28 2.26 4.33 -34.96
C SER A 28 2.45 3.25 -36.01
N GLU A 29 3.54 2.51 -35.92
CA GLU A 29 3.84 1.46 -36.89
C GLU A 29 2.83 0.31 -36.81
N ALA A 30 2.44 -0.10 -35.60
CA ALA A 30 1.44 -1.13 -35.38
C ALA A 30 0.06 -0.70 -35.90
N LEU A 31 -0.34 0.55 -35.62
CA LEU A 31 -1.60 1.14 -36.11
C LEU A 31 -1.62 1.23 -37.64
N ASP A 32 -0.53 1.64 -38.27
CA ASP A 32 -0.47 1.79 -39.74
C ASP A 32 -0.50 0.42 -40.44
N ARG A 33 0.19 -0.58 -39.90
CA ARG A 33 0.14 -1.97 -40.38
C ARG A 33 -1.28 -2.55 -40.24
N ALA A 34 -1.92 -2.35 -39.09
CA ALA A 34 -3.30 -2.79 -38.86
C ALA A 34 -4.27 -2.11 -39.84
N ARG A 35 -4.16 -0.78 -40.01
CA ARG A 35 -4.98 0.01 -40.95
C ARG A 35 -4.85 -0.50 -42.38
N HIS A 36 -3.63 -0.79 -42.83
CA HIS A 36 -3.39 -1.29 -44.19
C HIS A 36 -4.15 -2.61 -44.45
N VAL A 37 -4.08 -3.54 -43.50
CA VAL A 37 -4.81 -4.82 -43.60
C VAL A 37 -6.32 -4.60 -43.57
N PHE A 38 -6.85 -3.84 -42.60
CA PHE A 38 -8.30 -3.60 -42.50
C PHE A 38 -8.88 -2.84 -43.69
N THR A 39 -8.08 -1.99 -44.35
CA THR A 39 -8.46 -1.32 -45.60
C THR A 39 -8.62 -2.33 -46.74
N ARG A 40 -7.66 -3.25 -46.87
CA ARG A 40 -7.71 -4.31 -47.89
C ARG A 40 -8.90 -5.26 -47.69
N GLU A 41 -9.22 -5.57 -46.44
CA GLU A 41 -10.36 -6.42 -46.07
C GLU A 41 -11.70 -5.66 -46.07
N GLN A 42 -11.72 -4.37 -46.41
CA GLN A 42 -12.91 -3.49 -46.45
C GLN A 42 -13.73 -3.50 -45.14
N ASN A 43 -13.07 -3.63 -43.99
CA ASN A 43 -13.75 -3.73 -42.71
C ASN A 43 -13.84 -2.37 -41.99
N ALA A 44 -14.95 -1.66 -42.20
CA ALA A 44 -15.18 -0.32 -41.68
C ALA A 44 -15.13 -0.22 -40.14
N VAL A 45 -15.54 -1.27 -39.42
CA VAL A 45 -15.56 -1.27 -37.94
C VAL A 45 -14.14 -1.32 -37.38
N TRP A 46 -13.27 -2.16 -37.94
CA TRP A 46 -11.88 -2.26 -37.48
C TRP A 46 -11.04 -1.05 -37.91
N LEU A 47 -11.34 -0.46 -39.08
CA LEU A 47 -10.75 0.82 -39.47
C LEU A 47 -11.11 1.94 -38.49
N ALA A 48 -12.38 2.04 -38.09
CA ALA A 48 -12.83 2.99 -37.07
C ALA A 48 -12.16 2.74 -35.72
N ALA A 49 -11.92 1.47 -35.34
CA ALA A 49 -11.19 1.13 -34.13
C ALA A 49 -9.72 1.60 -34.20
N THR A 50 -9.06 1.47 -35.36
CA THR A 50 -7.72 2.02 -35.57
C THR A 50 -7.70 3.54 -35.47
N ASP A 51 -8.69 4.23 -36.05
CA ASP A 51 -8.82 5.69 -35.91
C ASP A 51 -9.07 6.10 -34.45
N LEU A 52 -9.88 5.36 -33.67
CA LEU A 52 -10.10 5.64 -32.24
C LEU A 52 -8.81 5.50 -31.42
N TYR A 53 -8.05 4.42 -31.56
CA TYR A 53 -6.80 4.26 -30.80
C TYR A 53 -5.73 5.27 -31.21
N ARG A 54 -5.69 5.64 -32.50
CA ARG A 54 -4.87 6.75 -32.98
C ARG A 54 -5.28 8.06 -32.29
N ALA A 55 -6.57 8.34 -32.20
CA ALA A 55 -7.08 9.54 -31.53
C ALA A 55 -6.71 9.59 -30.04
N ILE A 56 -6.79 8.46 -29.33
CA ILE A 56 -6.38 8.36 -27.92
C ILE A 56 -4.88 8.64 -27.76
N PHE A 57 -4.06 8.06 -28.64
CA PHE A 57 -2.61 8.28 -28.64
C PHE A 57 -2.27 9.76 -28.94
N ASP A 58 -2.85 10.33 -29.99
CA ASP A 58 -2.62 11.72 -30.39
C ASP A 58 -3.05 12.68 -29.28
N TRP A 59 -4.17 12.41 -28.61
CA TRP A 59 -4.66 13.20 -27.48
C TRP A 59 -3.66 13.18 -26.31
N ARG A 60 -3.19 11.99 -25.91
CA ARG A 60 -2.20 11.83 -24.84
C ARG A 60 -0.85 12.47 -25.19
N GLY A 61 -0.46 12.42 -26.47
CA GLY A 61 0.73 13.08 -27.00
C GLY A 61 0.58 14.59 -27.22
N GLY A 62 -0.59 15.18 -26.95
CA GLY A 62 -0.86 16.60 -27.12
C GLY A 62 -1.12 17.06 -28.56
N ALA A 63 -1.22 16.14 -29.53
CA ALA A 63 -1.56 16.42 -30.93
C ALA A 63 -3.08 16.60 -31.12
N LEU A 64 -3.63 17.63 -30.47
CA LEU A 64 -5.08 17.80 -30.27
C LEU A 64 -5.91 17.88 -31.56
N ASP A 65 -5.38 18.51 -32.62
CA ASP A 65 -6.09 18.59 -33.90
C ASP A 65 -6.18 17.23 -34.61
N SER A 66 -5.08 16.46 -34.58
CA SER A 66 -5.06 15.11 -35.15
C SER A 66 -5.97 14.17 -34.35
N ALA A 67 -5.92 14.26 -33.01
CA ALA A 67 -6.81 13.53 -32.12
C ALA A 67 -8.28 13.78 -32.44
N ARG A 68 -8.67 15.06 -32.59
CA ARG A 68 -10.04 15.45 -32.94
C ARG A 68 -10.46 14.89 -34.29
N GLU A 69 -9.61 14.99 -35.32
CA GLU A 69 -9.93 14.49 -36.65
C GLU A 69 -10.15 12.96 -36.64
N HIS A 70 -9.24 12.23 -36.02
CA HIS A 70 -9.32 10.78 -35.89
C HIS A 70 -10.55 10.35 -35.08
N ALA A 71 -10.86 11.02 -33.98
CA ALA A 71 -12.02 10.72 -33.15
C ALA A 71 -13.35 10.99 -33.88
N LEU A 72 -13.46 12.10 -34.64
CA LEU A 72 -14.65 12.40 -35.44
C LEU A 72 -14.87 11.34 -36.52
N ARG A 73 -13.81 10.95 -37.23
CA ARG A 73 -13.85 9.92 -38.28
C ARG A 73 -14.30 8.57 -37.70
N ALA A 74 -13.73 8.18 -36.56
CA ALA A 74 -14.10 6.96 -35.85
C ALA A 74 -15.56 6.99 -35.37
N ARG A 75 -16.00 8.09 -34.75
CA ARG A 75 -17.38 8.29 -34.27
C ARG A 75 -18.39 8.14 -35.39
N ASP A 76 -18.15 8.78 -36.54
CA ASP A 76 -19.07 8.76 -37.66
C ASP A 76 -19.19 7.36 -38.26
N ALA A 77 -18.06 6.65 -38.42
CA ALA A 77 -18.03 5.27 -38.90
C ALA A 77 -18.72 4.31 -37.91
N PHE A 78 -18.44 4.41 -36.61
CA PHE A 78 -19.14 3.61 -35.60
C PHE A 78 -20.63 3.93 -35.56
N SER A 79 -21.04 5.19 -35.67
CA SER A 79 -22.46 5.59 -35.66
C SER A 79 -23.23 5.03 -36.86
N GLN A 80 -22.58 4.93 -38.03
CA GLN A 80 -23.17 4.24 -39.19
C GLN A 80 -23.34 2.74 -38.92
N ALA A 81 -22.35 2.11 -38.29
CA ALA A 81 -22.37 0.69 -37.93
C ALA A 81 -23.31 0.37 -36.74
N VAL A 82 -23.57 1.32 -35.83
CA VAL A 82 -24.50 1.16 -34.69
C VAL A 82 -25.90 0.77 -35.16
N ARG A 83 -26.36 1.34 -36.29
CA ARG A 83 -27.64 0.98 -36.92
C ARG A 83 -27.73 -0.49 -37.33
N GLN A 84 -26.62 -1.22 -37.34
CA GLN A 84 -26.50 -2.61 -37.80
C GLN A 84 -25.99 -3.57 -36.71
N ALA A 85 -25.19 -3.11 -35.73
CA ALA A 85 -24.42 -3.99 -34.83
C ALA A 85 -24.29 -3.55 -33.35
N GLY A 86 -24.99 -2.50 -32.89
CA GLY A 86 -25.05 -2.19 -31.45
C GLY A 86 -23.76 -1.67 -30.80
N LEU A 87 -22.92 -0.92 -31.53
CA LEU A 87 -21.61 -0.42 -31.08
C LEU A 87 -21.65 0.88 -30.24
N HIS A 88 -22.67 1.06 -29.41
CA HIS A 88 -22.89 2.30 -28.65
C HIS A 88 -21.71 2.68 -27.74
N SER A 89 -21.03 1.69 -27.16
CA SER A 89 -19.86 1.89 -26.30
C SER A 89 -18.66 2.48 -27.03
N ARG A 90 -18.45 2.12 -28.31
CA ARG A 90 -17.36 2.66 -29.14
C ARG A 90 -17.63 4.12 -29.53
N VAL A 91 -18.88 4.47 -29.82
CA VAL A 91 -19.27 5.86 -30.05
C VAL A 91 -19.04 6.68 -28.79
N ALA A 92 -19.47 6.19 -27.63
CA ALA A 92 -19.23 6.86 -26.35
C ALA A 92 -17.74 7.06 -26.05
N GLN A 93 -16.87 6.09 -26.37
CA GLN A 93 -15.41 6.26 -26.27
C GLN A 93 -14.88 7.39 -27.16
N CYS A 94 -15.41 7.55 -28.38
CA CYS A 94 -15.04 8.67 -29.25
C CYS A 94 -15.48 10.00 -28.63
N GLU A 95 -16.68 10.06 -28.05
CA GLU A 95 -17.17 11.26 -27.37
C GLU A 95 -16.30 11.63 -26.16
N VAL A 96 -15.79 10.67 -25.39
CA VAL A 96 -14.83 10.93 -24.30
C VAL A 96 -13.57 11.60 -24.84
N VAL A 97 -12.98 11.08 -25.91
CA VAL A 97 -11.76 11.68 -26.51
C VAL A 97 -12.04 13.09 -27.04
N LEU A 98 -13.18 13.31 -27.70
CA LEU A 98 -13.58 14.63 -28.18
C LEU A 98 -13.79 15.62 -27.02
N GLY A 99 -14.41 15.17 -25.93
CA GLY A 99 -14.61 15.96 -24.72
C GLY A 99 -13.30 16.34 -24.04
N GLU A 100 -12.35 15.41 -23.93
CA GLU A 100 -11.02 15.67 -23.36
C GLU A 100 -10.19 16.62 -24.22
N VAL A 101 -10.24 16.48 -25.54
CA VAL A 101 -9.59 17.41 -26.48
C VAL A 101 -10.20 18.81 -26.37
N ALA A 102 -11.53 18.91 -26.30
CA ALA A 102 -12.22 20.19 -26.11
C ALA A 102 -11.84 20.85 -24.77
N LEU A 103 -11.78 20.08 -23.67
CA LEU A 103 -11.32 20.58 -22.37
C LEU A 103 -9.89 21.12 -22.43
N GLN A 104 -8.96 20.40 -23.06
CA GLN A 104 -7.56 20.84 -23.19
C GLN A 104 -7.41 22.08 -24.08
N LYS A 105 -8.34 22.30 -25.01
CA LYS A 105 -8.41 23.53 -25.82
C LYS A 105 -9.13 24.70 -25.11
N GLY A 106 -9.71 24.48 -23.93
CA GLY A 106 -10.52 25.47 -23.22
C GLY A 106 -11.95 25.61 -23.74
N GLU A 107 -12.42 24.70 -24.60
CA GLU A 107 -13.76 24.69 -25.19
C GLU A 107 -14.76 24.00 -24.24
N VAL A 108 -14.95 24.55 -23.04
CA VAL A 108 -15.70 23.90 -21.94
C VAL A 108 -17.12 23.48 -22.32
N GLU A 109 -17.88 24.35 -22.99
CA GLU A 109 -19.26 24.05 -23.40
C GLU A 109 -19.32 22.86 -24.38
N HIS A 110 -18.40 22.83 -25.34
CA HIS A 110 -18.31 21.73 -26.32
C HIS A 110 -17.92 20.43 -25.62
N ALA A 111 -17.00 20.48 -24.67
CA ALA A 111 -16.63 19.31 -23.88
C ALA A 111 -17.83 18.72 -23.12
N ALA A 112 -18.61 19.57 -22.46
CA ALA A 112 -19.80 19.16 -21.72
C ALA A 112 -20.88 18.54 -22.62
N ILE A 113 -20.98 18.97 -23.89
CA ILE A 113 -21.86 18.34 -24.89
C ILE A 113 -21.38 16.93 -25.20
N HIS A 114 -20.09 16.75 -25.52
CA HIS A 114 -19.52 15.46 -25.85
C HIS A 114 -19.68 14.45 -24.70
N PHE A 115 -19.33 14.82 -23.46
CA PHE A 115 -19.48 13.89 -22.33
C PHE A 115 -20.94 13.51 -22.04
N ARG A 116 -21.90 14.44 -22.18
CA ARG A 116 -23.34 14.12 -22.05
C ARG A 116 -23.80 13.16 -23.14
N GLN A 117 -23.44 13.43 -24.39
CA GLN A 117 -23.76 12.54 -25.51
C GLN A 117 -23.16 11.15 -25.28
N GLY A 118 -21.92 11.06 -24.78
CA GLY A 118 -21.30 9.80 -24.42
C GLY A 118 -22.11 9.03 -23.35
N LEU A 119 -22.58 9.72 -22.32
CA LEU A 119 -23.38 9.11 -21.25
C LEU A 119 -24.78 8.68 -21.73
N GLU A 120 -25.46 9.50 -22.53
CA GLU A 120 -26.76 9.17 -23.15
C GLU A 120 -26.69 7.90 -24.02
N ARG A 121 -25.58 7.72 -24.75
CA ARG A 121 -25.35 6.51 -25.55
C ARG A 121 -25.23 5.24 -24.71
N LEU A 122 -24.93 5.36 -23.42
CA LEU A 122 -24.71 4.25 -22.49
C LEU A 122 -25.93 3.98 -21.60
N GLU A 123 -27.04 4.72 -21.70
CA GLU A 123 -28.23 4.56 -20.84
C GLU A 123 -28.79 3.13 -20.81
N HIS A 124 -28.61 2.37 -21.89
CA HIS A 124 -29.09 1.00 -22.03
C HIS A 124 -27.98 -0.04 -22.11
N THR A 125 -26.73 0.36 -21.86
CA THR A 125 -25.56 -0.53 -21.95
C THR A 125 -24.65 -0.28 -20.76
N ASP A 126 -24.54 -1.27 -19.88
CA ASP A 126 -23.69 -1.16 -18.69
C ASP A 126 -22.20 -1.24 -19.09
N VAL A 127 -21.60 -0.08 -19.36
CA VAL A 127 -20.16 0.07 -19.61
C VAL A 127 -19.60 1.07 -18.59
N PRO A 128 -19.35 0.63 -17.34
CA PRO A 128 -18.95 1.55 -16.29
C PRO A 128 -17.61 2.25 -16.57
N ALA A 129 -16.70 1.58 -17.30
CA ALA A 129 -15.39 2.11 -17.68
C ALA A 129 -15.47 3.37 -18.56
N VAL A 130 -16.48 3.49 -19.41
CA VAL A 130 -16.69 4.69 -20.24
C VAL A 130 -17.58 5.68 -19.50
N SER A 131 -18.55 5.18 -18.73
CA SER A 131 -19.49 6.01 -17.97
C SER A 131 -18.77 6.86 -16.92
N PHE A 132 -17.79 6.31 -16.18
CA PHE A 132 -17.05 7.11 -15.19
C PHE A 132 -16.22 8.21 -15.87
N ALA A 133 -15.66 7.95 -17.05
CA ALA A 133 -14.88 8.95 -17.80
C ALA A 133 -15.76 10.11 -18.25
N CYS A 134 -16.97 9.84 -18.75
CA CYS A 134 -17.96 10.88 -19.06
C CYS A 134 -18.35 11.69 -17.81
N LEU A 135 -18.64 11.02 -16.69
CA LEU A 135 -19.00 11.70 -15.44
C LEU A 135 -17.86 12.57 -14.91
N TYR A 136 -16.63 12.06 -14.92
CA TYR A 136 -15.44 12.82 -14.53
C TYR A 136 -15.23 14.06 -15.42
N GLY A 137 -15.37 13.89 -16.74
CA GLY A 137 -15.32 14.99 -17.69
C GLY A 137 -16.39 16.05 -17.41
N LEU A 138 -17.64 15.63 -17.14
CA LEU A 138 -18.72 16.55 -16.76
C LEU A 138 -18.44 17.28 -15.45
N GLY A 139 -17.93 16.58 -14.44
CA GLY A 139 -17.50 17.19 -13.19
C GLY A 139 -16.46 18.30 -13.40
N ARG A 140 -15.46 18.04 -14.24
CA ARG A 140 -14.43 19.03 -14.61
C ARG A 140 -15.02 20.23 -15.35
N THR A 141 -15.96 20.00 -16.27
CA THR A 141 -16.64 21.10 -16.98
C THR A 141 -17.45 21.98 -16.03
N GLU A 142 -18.28 21.38 -15.17
CA GLU A 142 -19.11 22.13 -14.22
C GLU A 142 -18.25 22.85 -13.16
N GLN A 143 -17.14 22.24 -12.73
CA GLN A 143 -16.18 22.88 -11.83
C GLN A 143 -15.54 24.11 -12.46
N SER A 144 -15.14 24.03 -13.75
CA SER A 144 -14.55 25.17 -14.45
C SER A 144 -15.52 26.34 -14.66
N GLU A 145 -16.83 26.06 -14.67
CA GLU A 145 -17.89 27.07 -14.72
C GLU A 145 -18.35 27.56 -13.33
N GLY A 146 -17.71 27.09 -12.26
CA GLY A 146 -18.03 27.46 -10.87
C GLY A 146 -19.29 26.81 -10.29
N ARG A 147 -19.84 25.77 -10.95
CA ARG A 147 -21.06 25.06 -10.51
C ARG A 147 -20.72 23.90 -9.57
N VAL A 148 -20.19 24.26 -8.39
CA VAL A 148 -19.59 23.35 -7.40
C VAL A 148 -20.47 22.13 -7.07
N GLU A 149 -21.74 22.32 -6.71
CA GLU A 149 -22.63 21.21 -6.32
C GLU A 149 -22.86 20.19 -7.44
N LYS A 150 -22.96 20.65 -8.69
CA LYS A 150 -23.10 19.76 -9.85
C LYS A 150 -21.82 18.99 -10.11
N ALA A 151 -20.67 19.65 -9.98
CA ALA A 151 -19.38 19.00 -10.12
C ALA A 151 -19.20 17.90 -9.06
N LEU A 152 -19.56 18.17 -7.80
CA LEU A 152 -19.54 17.17 -6.73
C LEU A 152 -20.47 15.97 -7.02
N ASP A 153 -21.70 16.19 -7.50
CA ASP A 153 -22.60 15.09 -7.90
C ASP A 153 -21.95 14.18 -8.95
N TYR A 154 -21.38 14.78 -9.99
CA TYR A 154 -20.72 14.02 -11.05
C TYR A 154 -19.51 13.23 -10.54
N TYR A 155 -18.66 13.84 -9.70
CA TYR A 155 -17.51 13.16 -9.11
C TYR A 155 -17.93 12.02 -8.18
N ARG A 156 -18.94 12.21 -7.31
CA ARG A 156 -19.49 11.14 -6.44
C ARG A 156 -19.98 9.96 -7.27
N ARG A 157 -20.73 10.22 -8.34
CA ARG A 157 -21.24 9.17 -9.24
C ARG A 157 -20.11 8.46 -9.97
N ALA A 158 -19.07 9.18 -10.38
CA ALA A 158 -17.89 8.59 -11.00
C ALA A 158 -17.13 7.67 -10.02
N VAL A 159 -16.88 8.12 -8.78
CA VAL A 159 -16.27 7.31 -7.71
C VAL A 159 -17.10 6.05 -7.44
N ALA A 160 -18.42 6.18 -7.30
CA ALA A 160 -19.30 5.03 -7.07
C ALA A 160 -19.25 3.97 -8.19
N LEU A 161 -19.03 4.37 -9.44
CA LEU A 161 -18.82 3.44 -10.56
C LEU A 161 -17.44 2.78 -10.51
N ILE A 162 -16.40 3.53 -10.12
CA ILE A 162 -15.04 3.00 -9.96
C ILE A 162 -15.02 1.94 -8.85
N GLU A 163 -15.64 2.22 -7.71
CA GLU A 163 -15.78 1.28 -6.58
C GLU A 163 -16.48 -0.02 -7.01
N ARG A 164 -17.56 0.10 -7.79
CA ARG A 164 -18.30 -1.06 -8.31
C ARG A 164 -17.44 -1.92 -9.23
N LEU A 165 -16.67 -1.30 -10.12
CA LEU A 165 -15.74 -2.00 -11.01
C LEU A 165 -14.63 -2.69 -10.23
N GLN A 166 -14.05 -2.00 -9.25
CA GLN A 166 -12.94 -2.53 -8.47
C GLN A 166 -13.36 -3.72 -7.60
N ALA A 167 -14.58 -3.69 -7.06
CA ALA A 167 -15.14 -4.79 -6.27
C ALA A 167 -15.26 -6.11 -7.06
N ALA A 168 -15.39 -6.05 -8.38
CA ALA A 168 -15.45 -7.21 -9.26
C ALA A 168 -14.07 -7.82 -9.58
N ILE A 169 -12.98 -7.12 -9.27
CA ILE A 169 -11.62 -7.59 -9.53
C ILE A 169 -11.22 -8.56 -8.40
N GLY A 170 -10.84 -9.80 -8.73
CA GLY A 170 -10.47 -10.80 -7.72
C GLY A 170 -9.02 -10.71 -7.25
N ALA A 171 -8.08 -10.41 -8.15
CA ALA A 171 -6.65 -10.41 -7.82
C ALA A 171 -6.17 -9.04 -7.33
N GLU A 172 -5.45 -9.04 -6.22
CA GLU A 172 -4.92 -7.84 -5.55
C GLU A 172 -4.05 -6.99 -6.48
N ASP A 173 -3.10 -7.59 -7.20
CA ASP A 173 -2.19 -6.86 -8.08
C ASP A 173 -2.94 -6.14 -9.23
N TYR A 174 -4.03 -6.74 -9.72
CA TYR A 174 -4.88 -6.10 -10.72
C TYR A 174 -5.70 -4.95 -10.15
N LYS A 175 -6.07 -4.99 -8.86
CA LYS A 175 -6.73 -3.86 -8.19
C LYS A 175 -5.82 -2.64 -8.06
N ILE A 176 -4.55 -2.87 -7.72
CA ILE A 176 -3.54 -1.81 -7.59
C ILE A 176 -3.33 -1.15 -8.96
N ALA A 177 -3.14 -1.94 -10.01
CA ALA A 177 -3.01 -1.43 -11.37
C ALA A 177 -4.28 -0.72 -11.86
N PHE A 178 -5.47 -1.23 -11.50
CA PHE A 178 -6.75 -0.68 -11.92
C PHE A 178 -6.97 0.77 -11.47
N LEU A 179 -6.48 1.16 -10.28
CA LEU A 179 -6.65 2.52 -9.76
C LEU A 179 -5.75 3.56 -10.45
N GLY A 180 -4.74 3.14 -11.22
CA GLY A 180 -3.67 4.00 -11.73
C GLY A 180 -4.16 5.31 -12.36
N ASP A 181 -5.04 5.22 -13.34
CA ASP A 181 -5.61 6.35 -14.09
C ASP A 181 -6.94 6.88 -13.49
N LYS A 182 -7.39 6.32 -12.36
CA LYS A 182 -8.68 6.62 -11.74
C LYS A 182 -8.56 7.45 -10.46
N LEU A 183 -7.39 7.47 -9.82
CA LEU A 183 -7.14 8.29 -8.62
C LEU A 183 -7.43 9.78 -8.83
N GLN A 184 -7.28 10.29 -10.06
CA GLN A 184 -7.63 11.67 -10.40
C GLN A 184 -9.10 12.04 -10.10
N VAL A 185 -10.01 11.06 -10.14
CA VAL A 185 -11.43 11.27 -9.82
C VAL A 185 -11.63 11.43 -8.31
N TYR A 186 -10.95 10.61 -7.51
CA TYR A 186 -10.94 10.74 -6.05
C TYR A 186 -10.29 12.05 -5.64
N GLU A 187 -9.13 12.39 -6.22
CA GLU A 187 -8.43 13.65 -5.97
C GLU A 187 -9.35 14.85 -6.28
N ALA A 188 -10.04 14.86 -7.41
CA ALA A 188 -10.96 15.93 -7.77
C ALA A 188 -12.11 16.08 -6.76
N LEU A 189 -12.68 14.97 -6.30
CA LEU A 189 -13.73 14.97 -5.27
C LEU A 189 -13.19 15.49 -3.93
N ILE A 190 -12.03 14.99 -3.47
CA ILE A 190 -11.38 15.41 -2.22
C ILE A 190 -11.11 16.92 -2.27
N MET A 191 -10.44 17.39 -3.32
CA MET A 191 -10.00 18.78 -3.42
C MET A 191 -11.19 19.75 -3.50
N LEU A 192 -12.22 19.43 -4.29
CA LEU A 192 -13.42 20.26 -4.38
C LEU A 192 -14.22 20.27 -3.08
N SER A 193 -14.31 19.13 -2.38
CA SER A 193 -14.95 19.05 -1.06
C SER A 193 -14.23 19.91 -0.01
N LEU A 194 -12.90 19.92 -0.04
CA LEU A 194 -12.09 20.79 0.84
C LEU A 194 -12.26 22.28 0.52
N GLU A 195 -12.58 22.64 -0.73
CA GLU A 195 -12.88 24.03 -1.12
C GLU A 195 -14.26 24.50 -0.61
N VAL A 196 -15.24 23.60 -0.51
CA VAL A 196 -16.56 23.91 0.07
C VAL A 196 -16.44 24.30 1.55
N GLY A 197 -15.57 23.63 2.30
CA GLY A 197 -15.18 24.03 3.65
C GLY A 197 -16.24 23.84 4.75
N THR A 198 -17.32 23.11 4.48
CA THR A 198 -18.31 22.72 5.51
C THR A 198 -17.83 21.48 6.28
N PRO A 199 -18.28 21.25 7.53
CA PRO A 199 -17.96 20.04 8.28
C PRO A 199 -18.35 18.74 7.54
N GLU A 200 -19.47 18.76 6.81
CA GLU A 200 -19.94 17.63 6.01
C GLU A 200 -19.00 17.37 4.82
N ALA A 201 -18.58 18.42 4.11
CA ALA A 201 -17.64 18.29 2.99
C ALA A 201 -16.25 17.87 3.46
N LEU A 202 -15.82 18.29 4.66
CA LEU A 202 -14.59 17.80 5.29
C LEU A 202 -14.64 16.29 5.56
N ARG A 203 -15.76 15.79 6.12
CA ARG A 203 -15.96 14.35 6.34
C ARG A 203 -16.02 13.58 5.03
N GLU A 204 -16.64 14.13 4.00
CA GLU A 204 -16.67 13.55 2.66
C GLU A 204 -15.28 13.45 2.03
N ALA A 205 -14.49 14.52 2.12
CA ALA A 205 -13.11 14.54 1.62
C ALA A 205 -12.27 13.44 2.29
N PHE A 206 -12.38 13.31 3.61
CA PHE A 206 -11.67 12.29 4.37
C PHE A 206 -12.16 10.87 4.07
N ALA A 207 -13.48 10.66 3.97
CA ALA A 207 -14.02 9.34 3.59
C ALA A 207 -13.59 8.93 2.17
N THR A 208 -13.54 9.89 1.23
CA THR A 208 -13.07 9.65 -0.14
C THR A 208 -11.58 9.32 -0.18
N LEU A 209 -10.77 9.99 0.64
CA LEU A 209 -9.35 9.68 0.82
C LEU A 209 -9.18 8.22 1.28
N GLU A 210 -9.93 7.82 2.31
CA GLU A 210 -9.85 6.48 2.88
C GLU A 210 -10.36 5.39 1.94
N GLN A 211 -11.33 5.69 1.08
CA GLN A 211 -11.75 4.77 0.01
C GLN A 211 -10.63 4.52 -1.01
N ALA A 212 -9.81 5.53 -1.29
CA ALA A 212 -8.74 5.45 -2.28
C ALA A 212 -7.47 4.74 -1.76
N LYS A 213 -7.33 4.54 -0.43
CA LYS A 213 -6.09 4.08 0.21
C LYS A 213 -6.11 2.61 0.63
N SER A 214 -4.98 1.92 0.43
CA SER A 214 -4.66 0.61 1.05
C SER A 214 -5.75 -0.47 0.89
N ARG A 215 -6.49 -0.44 -0.22
CA ARG A 215 -7.62 -1.34 -0.49
C ARG A 215 -7.21 -2.81 -0.60
N ALA A 216 -6.11 -3.11 -1.30
CA ALA A 216 -5.60 -4.47 -1.44
C ALA A 216 -5.15 -5.05 -0.09
N LEU A 217 -4.55 -4.22 0.79
CA LEU A 217 -4.26 -4.62 2.17
C LEU A 217 -5.53 -4.83 3.01
N LEU A 218 -6.55 -3.99 2.88
CA LEU A 218 -7.85 -4.18 3.54
C LEU A 218 -8.53 -5.48 3.11
N ASP A 219 -8.47 -5.81 1.82
CA ASP A 219 -9.01 -7.08 1.31
C ASP A 219 -8.20 -8.28 1.81
N ALA A 220 -6.87 -8.18 1.88
CA ALA A 220 -6.02 -9.22 2.46
C ALA A 220 -6.39 -9.48 3.94
N LEU A 221 -6.59 -8.41 4.73
CA LEU A 221 -7.04 -8.50 6.12
C LEU A 221 -8.44 -9.13 6.26
N ALA A 222 -9.28 -9.06 5.22
CA ALA A 222 -10.64 -9.60 5.18
C ALA A 222 -10.76 -11.08 4.85
N ARG A 223 -9.68 -11.66 4.33
CA ARG A 223 -9.62 -13.09 4.07
C ARG A 223 -9.35 -13.80 5.39
N GLU A 224 -10.38 -13.95 6.21
CA GLU A 224 -10.40 -15.01 7.20
C GLU A 224 -10.26 -16.34 6.46
N SER A 225 -9.29 -17.16 6.87
CA SER A 225 -8.82 -18.34 6.15
C SER A 225 -9.98 -19.23 5.69
N THR A 226 -10.36 -19.15 4.42
CA THR A 226 -11.24 -20.14 3.81
C THR A 226 -10.40 -21.40 3.63
N GLY A 227 -10.76 -22.43 4.39
CA GLY A 227 -10.06 -23.71 4.47
C GLY A 227 -9.88 -24.41 3.13
N GLU A 228 -8.92 -25.32 3.16
CA GLU A 228 -8.42 -26.18 2.08
C GLU A 228 -9.53 -26.75 1.19
N THR A 229 -9.44 -26.47 -0.11
CA THR A 229 -10.08 -27.28 -1.15
C THR A 229 -9.07 -28.28 -1.68
N ASP A 230 -9.11 -29.52 -1.19
CA ASP A 230 -8.22 -30.59 -1.64
C ASP A 230 -8.57 -31.06 -3.06
N SER A 231 -8.06 -30.34 -4.05
CA SER A 231 -8.06 -30.72 -5.46
C SER A 231 -6.68 -31.30 -5.83
N PRO A 232 -6.58 -32.46 -6.49
CA PRO A 232 -5.31 -33.01 -6.95
C PRO A 232 -4.50 -32.07 -7.86
N ALA A 233 -5.19 -31.20 -8.62
CA ALA A 233 -4.56 -30.18 -9.46
C ALA A 233 -3.99 -29.02 -8.62
N GLU A 234 -4.57 -28.73 -7.46
CA GLU A 234 -4.02 -27.75 -6.51
C GLU A 234 -2.80 -28.34 -5.79
N THR A 235 -2.83 -29.62 -5.40
CA THR A 235 -1.67 -30.30 -4.79
C THR A 235 -0.45 -30.30 -5.73
N GLU A 236 -0.65 -30.59 -7.02
CA GLU A 236 0.42 -30.55 -8.02
C GLU A 236 0.97 -29.12 -8.22
N LEU A 237 0.09 -28.12 -8.25
CA LEU A 237 0.47 -26.72 -8.37
C LEU A 237 1.28 -26.24 -7.16
N LEU A 238 0.86 -26.61 -5.94
CA LEU A 238 1.57 -26.31 -4.70
C LEU A 238 2.94 -26.99 -4.64
N ALA A 239 3.04 -28.25 -5.09
CA ALA A 239 4.32 -28.96 -5.16
C ALA A 239 5.31 -28.29 -6.14
N GLU A 240 4.84 -27.85 -7.31
CA GLU A 240 5.66 -27.12 -8.27
C GLU A 240 6.09 -25.75 -7.74
N MET A 241 5.20 -25.05 -7.04
CA MET A 241 5.54 -23.80 -6.37
C MET A 241 6.66 -24.00 -5.33
N GLU A 242 6.56 -25.07 -4.52
CA GLU A 242 7.55 -25.39 -3.49
C GLU A 242 8.91 -25.76 -4.10
N ARG A 243 8.90 -26.47 -5.22
CA ARG A 243 10.11 -26.78 -6.01
C ARG A 243 10.80 -25.50 -6.48
N ILE A 244 10.06 -24.56 -7.09
CA ILE A 244 10.63 -23.30 -7.58
C ILE A 244 11.14 -22.43 -6.43
N ARG A 245 10.46 -22.42 -5.28
CA ARG A 245 10.91 -21.72 -4.07
C ARG A 245 12.22 -22.28 -3.54
N SER A 246 12.34 -23.61 -3.48
CA SER A 246 13.58 -24.28 -3.10
C SER A 246 14.73 -23.92 -4.03
N GLU A 247 14.48 -23.86 -5.34
CA GLU A 247 15.48 -23.37 -6.31
C GLU A 247 15.84 -21.90 -6.07
N LEU A 248 14.86 -21.01 -5.89
CA LEU A 248 15.10 -19.59 -5.61
C LEU A 248 15.95 -19.40 -4.37
N ASN A 249 15.62 -20.09 -3.29
CA ASN A 249 16.36 -20.08 -2.04
C ASN A 249 17.82 -20.52 -2.25
N TRP A 250 18.04 -21.59 -3.03
CA TRP A 250 19.40 -22.01 -3.41
C TRP A 250 20.17 -20.92 -4.16
N TYR A 251 19.54 -20.26 -5.15
CA TYR A 251 20.19 -19.18 -5.89
C TYR A 251 20.46 -17.94 -5.03
N TYR A 252 19.53 -17.53 -4.17
CA TYR A 252 19.74 -16.39 -3.27
C TYR A 252 20.85 -16.66 -2.27
N ASN A 253 20.88 -17.86 -1.66
CA ASN A 253 21.96 -18.24 -0.76
C ASN A 253 23.31 -18.25 -1.47
N ARG A 254 23.38 -18.68 -2.73
CA ARG A 254 24.62 -18.63 -3.50
C ARG A 254 25.06 -17.21 -3.85
N LEU A 255 24.11 -16.32 -4.14
CA LEU A 255 24.37 -14.91 -4.44
C LEU A 255 24.83 -14.14 -3.19
N ASN A 256 24.22 -14.44 -2.04
CA ASN A 256 24.42 -13.74 -0.76
C ASN A 256 25.37 -14.49 0.21
N ALA A 257 26.05 -15.54 -0.24
CA ALA A 257 26.98 -16.29 0.61
C ALA A 257 28.14 -15.38 1.06
N PRO A 258 28.47 -15.34 2.37
CA PRO A 258 29.64 -14.61 2.84
C PRO A 258 30.91 -15.20 2.21
N GLN A 259 31.60 -14.40 1.39
CA GLN A 259 32.84 -14.79 0.73
C GLN A 259 34.05 -14.46 1.63
N PRO A 260 35.11 -15.27 1.62
CA PRO A 260 36.40 -14.84 2.15
C PRO A 260 36.90 -13.62 1.36
N GLU A 261 37.61 -12.70 2.04
CA GLU A 261 38.06 -11.36 1.55
C GLU A 261 38.85 -11.31 0.22
N LYS A 262 39.03 -12.43 -0.50
CA LYS A 262 39.88 -12.53 -1.69
C LYS A 262 39.21 -12.98 -2.98
N GLU A 263 37.93 -13.34 -3.00
CA GLU A 263 37.26 -13.82 -4.22
C GLU A 263 35.92 -13.12 -4.46
N THR A 264 35.94 -11.96 -5.14
CA THR A 264 34.73 -11.42 -5.76
C THR A 264 34.27 -12.36 -6.88
N PRO A 265 33.00 -12.79 -6.91
CA PRO A 265 32.48 -13.62 -7.99
C PRO A 265 32.64 -12.89 -9.33
N SER A 266 32.98 -13.63 -10.39
CA SER A 266 33.08 -13.05 -11.72
C SER A 266 31.76 -12.39 -12.11
N VAL A 267 31.82 -11.28 -12.84
CA VAL A 267 30.64 -10.56 -13.33
C VAL A 267 29.70 -11.50 -14.11
N GLU A 268 30.25 -12.48 -14.82
CA GLU A 268 29.49 -13.52 -15.53
C GLU A 268 28.72 -14.45 -14.58
N THR A 269 29.32 -14.83 -13.45
CA THR A 269 28.66 -15.67 -12.44
C THR A 269 27.49 -14.93 -11.81
N VAL A 270 27.68 -13.66 -11.43
CA VAL A 270 26.61 -12.80 -10.89
C VAL A 270 25.49 -12.64 -11.90
N LYS A 271 25.81 -12.37 -13.17
CA LYS A 271 24.84 -12.24 -14.25
C LYS A 271 24.05 -13.53 -14.48
N HIS A 272 24.73 -14.69 -14.44
CA HIS A 272 24.08 -16.00 -14.59
C HIS A 272 23.11 -16.28 -13.42
N LEU A 273 23.54 -16.08 -12.17
CA LEU A 273 22.71 -16.26 -10.98
C LEU A 273 21.50 -15.33 -11.02
N THR A 274 21.70 -14.04 -11.30
CA THR A 274 20.63 -13.04 -11.39
C THR A 274 19.61 -13.39 -12.49
N GLY A 275 20.09 -13.85 -13.66
CA GLY A 275 19.22 -14.30 -14.74
C GLY A 275 18.43 -15.56 -14.38
N ALA A 276 19.03 -16.49 -13.64
CA ALA A 276 18.35 -17.69 -13.15
C ALA A 276 17.26 -17.37 -12.13
N ILE A 277 17.55 -16.46 -11.19
CA ILE A 277 16.62 -15.91 -10.19
C ILE A 277 15.42 -15.27 -10.90
N THR A 278 15.67 -14.33 -11.81
CA THR A 278 14.60 -13.58 -12.52
C THR A 278 13.65 -14.52 -13.28
N ARG A 279 14.16 -15.60 -13.89
CA ARG A 279 13.32 -16.59 -14.59
C ARG A 279 12.39 -17.34 -13.64
N ARG A 280 12.89 -17.70 -12.46
CA ARG A 280 12.16 -18.46 -11.44
C ARG A 280 11.16 -17.61 -10.69
N GLU A 281 11.48 -16.34 -10.41
CA GLU A 281 10.52 -15.37 -9.89
C GLU A 281 9.33 -15.20 -10.85
N ARG A 282 9.60 -15.06 -12.15
CA ARG A 282 8.54 -15.01 -13.17
C ARG A 282 7.71 -16.28 -13.24
N ALA A 283 8.34 -17.45 -13.10
CA ALA A 283 7.63 -18.72 -13.09
C ALA A 283 6.75 -18.84 -11.83
N LEU A 284 7.28 -18.54 -10.64
CA LEU A 284 6.54 -18.54 -9.39
C LEU A 284 5.36 -17.56 -9.43
N LYS A 285 5.57 -16.34 -9.96
CA LYS A 285 4.49 -15.37 -10.14
C LYS A 285 3.36 -15.92 -11.02
N LYS A 286 3.69 -16.54 -12.16
CA LYS A 286 2.68 -17.16 -13.04
C LYS A 286 1.89 -18.26 -12.34
N LEU A 287 2.54 -19.09 -11.52
CA LEU A 287 1.87 -20.14 -10.75
C LEU A 287 0.99 -19.54 -9.64
N LEU A 288 1.46 -18.49 -8.96
CA LEU A 288 0.69 -17.75 -7.97
C LEU A 288 -0.55 -17.10 -8.59
N ASP A 289 -0.42 -16.49 -9.78
CA ASP A 289 -1.54 -15.89 -10.52
C ASP A 289 -2.59 -16.95 -10.90
N ARG A 290 -2.14 -18.16 -11.26
CA ARG A 290 -3.00 -19.32 -11.54
C ARG A 290 -3.65 -19.89 -10.28
N TRP A 291 -2.91 -20.02 -9.17
CA TRP A 291 -3.44 -20.48 -7.88
C TRP A 291 -4.48 -19.50 -7.32
N ARG A 292 -4.22 -18.20 -7.49
CA ARG A 292 -5.13 -17.11 -7.11
C ARG A 292 -6.32 -16.92 -8.06
N SER A 293 -6.44 -17.74 -9.12
CA SER A 293 -7.59 -17.74 -10.02
C SER A 293 -8.58 -18.85 -9.65
N PRO A 294 -9.46 -18.69 -8.64
CA PRO A 294 -10.71 -19.41 -8.65
C PRO A 294 -11.61 -18.80 -9.75
N ASP A 295 -12.36 -19.65 -10.44
CA ASP A 295 -13.28 -19.29 -11.53
C ASP A 295 -13.93 -17.91 -11.33
N LEU A 296 -13.81 -17.06 -12.36
CA LEU A 296 -14.36 -15.70 -12.51
C LEU A 296 -15.89 -15.56 -12.26
N ALA A 297 -16.56 -16.60 -11.79
CA ALA A 297 -17.98 -16.64 -11.49
C ALA A 297 -18.33 -16.53 -9.99
N ALA A 298 -17.36 -16.63 -9.07
CA ALA A 298 -17.63 -16.55 -7.64
C ALA A 298 -16.56 -15.77 -6.87
N ALA A 299 -16.20 -14.57 -7.34
CA ALA A 299 -15.52 -13.63 -6.45
C ALA A 299 -16.49 -13.32 -5.29
N PRO A 300 -16.12 -13.60 -4.02
CA PRO A 300 -16.92 -13.11 -2.90
C PRO A 300 -17.07 -11.60 -3.08
N ARG A 301 -18.30 -11.08 -2.92
CA ARG A 301 -18.57 -9.64 -2.91
C ARG A 301 -17.70 -9.05 -1.80
N ASN A 302 -16.52 -8.52 -2.16
CA ASN A 302 -15.68 -7.85 -1.18
C ASN A 302 -16.51 -6.69 -0.63
N PRO A 303 -16.63 -6.57 0.70
CA PRO A 303 -17.36 -5.47 1.28
C PRO A 303 -16.71 -4.17 0.81
N ILE A 304 -17.53 -3.20 0.43
CA ILE A 304 -17.05 -1.84 0.28
C ILE A 304 -16.66 -1.40 1.68
N TRP A 305 -15.36 -1.30 1.97
CA TRP A 305 -14.87 -0.76 3.22
C TRP A 305 -15.14 0.75 3.22
N THR A 306 -16.31 1.15 3.70
CA THR A 306 -16.59 2.53 4.07
C THR A 306 -16.59 2.61 5.58
N VAL A 307 -15.51 3.14 6.16
CA VAL A 307 -15.47 3.53 7.56
C VAL A 307 -15.64 5.04 7.59
N ASP A 308 -16.67 5.51 8.29
CA ASP A 308 -16.88 6.95 8.45
C ASP A 308 -15.93 7.52 9.52
N ALA A 309 -15.70 8.84 9.46
CA ALA A 309 -14.80 9.49 10.41
C ALA A 309 -15.23 9.28 11.88
N GLY A 310 -16.53 9.22 12.17
CA GLY A 310 -17.04 9.01 13.53
C GLY A 310 -16.71 7.63 14.09
N GLN A 311 -16.74 6.59 13.26
CA GLN A 311 -16.28 5.25 13.63
C GLN A 311 -14.79 5.26 13.98
N ILE A 312 -13.96 5.94 13.17
CA ILE A 312 -12.53 6.10 13.47
C ILE A 312 -12.33 6.85 14.78
N GLN A 313 -12.97 8.01 14.96
CA GLN A 313 -12.90 8.81 16.18
C GLN A 313 -13.29 7.98 17.42
N SER A 314 -14.33 7.14 17.32
CA SER A 314 -14.77 6.29 18.43
C SER A 314 -13.80 5.18 18.80
N ALA A 315 -12.94 4.76 17.87
CA ALA A 315 -11.90 3.78 18.11
C ALA A 315 -10.59 4.40 18.59
N LEU A 316 -10.42 5.73 18.44
CA LEU A 316 -9.21 6.41 18.88
C LEU A 316 -9.13 6.44 20.43
N PRO A 317 -7.94 6.28 21.00
CA PRO A 317 -7.69 6.50 22.42
C PRO A 317 -7.96 7.94 22.86
N ASP A 318 -8.36 8.14 24.12
CA ASP A 318 -8.70 9.46 24.69
C ASP A 318 -7.52 10.46 24.64
N ASP A 319 -6.27 9.97 24.67
CA ASP A 319 -5.05 10.78 24.66
C ASP A 319 -4.38 10.88 23.27
N ALA A 320 -5.07 10.42 22.22
CA ALA A 320 -4.53 10.32 20.87
C ALA A 320 -5.08 11.38 19.90
N LEU A 321 -4.19 11.91 19.07
CA LEU A 321 -4.52 12.69 17.87
C LEU A 321 -4.01 11.92 16.64
N LEU A 322 -4.94 11.58 15.74
CA LEU A 322 -4.62 11.03 14.43
C LEU A 322 -4.29 12.17 13.47
N LEU A 323 -3.12 12.10 12.84
CA LEU A 323 -2.63 13.02 11.82
C LEU A 323 -2.52 12.28 10.50
N GLU A 324 -3.48 12.48 9.62
CA GLU A 324 -3.49 11.88 8.29
C GLU A 324 -3.03 12.85 7.22
N PHE A 325 -1.93 12.51 6.56
CA PHE A 325 -1.39 13.28 5.45
C PHE A 325 -1.97 12.80 4.13
N TYR A 326 -2.19 13.75 3.22
CA TYR A 326 -2.55 13.50 1.83
C TYR A 326 -1.72 14.41 0.94
N THR A 327 -1.21 13.87 -0.17
CA THR A 327 -0.40 14.62 -1.13
C THR A 327 -1.04 14.58 -2.50
N ALA A 328 -1.31 15.76 -3.06
CA ALA A 328 -1.91 15.90 -4.39
C ALA A 328 -1.35 17.14 -5.08
N ARG A 329 -0.96 17.04 -6.36
CA ARG A 329 -0.45 18.17 -7.17
C ARG A 329 0.68 18.98 -6.49
N ASP A 330 1.65 18.28 -5.90
CA ASP A 330 2.76 18.86 -5.10
C ASP A 330 2.32 19.61 -3.83
N GLN A 331 1.03 19.59 -3.48
CA GLN A 331 0.51 20.12 -2.22
C GLN A 331 0.41 19.04 -1.16
N ILE A 332 0.63 19.43 0.10
CA ILE A 332 0.46 18.57 1.27
C ILE A 332 -0.75 19.07 2.07
N ILE A 333 -1.68 18.18 2.36
CA ILE A 333 -2.85 18.40 3.22
C ILE A 333 -2.70 17.48 4.43
N VAL A 334 -3.05 17.99 5.61
CA VAL A 334 -3.14 17.19 6.83
C VAL A 334 -4.54 17.29 7.41
N PHE A 335 -5.10 16.14 7.75
CA PHE A 335 -6.31 15.98 8.55
C PHE A 335 -5.90 15.64 9.97
N GLY A 336 -6.51 16.31 10.95
CA GLY A 336 -6.36 15.98 12.36
C GLY A 336 -7.68 15.52 12.94
N LEU A 337 -7.66 14.37 13.62
CA LEU A 337 -8.83 13.74 14.22
C LEU A 337 -8.52 13.34 15.66
N ASP A 338 -9.32 13.80 16.61
CA ASP A 338 -9.40 13.27 17.98
C ASP A 338 -10.82 12.71 18.21
N GLN A 339 -11.20 12.31 19.43
CA GLN A 339 -12.54 11.74 19.68
C GLN A 339 -13.70 12.71 19.43
N GLU A 340 -13.47 14.03 19.50
CA GLU A 340 -14.52 15.06 19.46
C GLU A 340 -14.46 15.91 18.19
N THR A 341 -13.25 16.21 17.72
CA THR A 341 -12.98 17.20 16.69
C THR A 341 -12.27 16.61 15.48
N MET A 342 -12.58 17.20 14.33
CA MET A 342 -11.93 16.93 13.06
C MET A 342 -11.60 18.26 12.40
N TRP A 343 -10.37 18.38 11.90
CA TRP A 343 -9.91 19.57 11.21
C TRP A 343 -9.01 19.21 10.02
N THR A 344 -8.81 20.16 9.12
CA THR A 344 -7.88 20.05 8.01
C THR A 344 -7.03 21.30 7.87
N GLN A 345 -5.84 21.16 7.29
CA GLN A 345 -4.97 22.27 6.93
C GLN A 345 -4.15 21.94 5.68
N ARG A 346 -4.14 22.86 4.71
CA ARG A 346 -3.17 22.87 3.61
C ARG A 346 -1.84 23.39 4.15
N LEU A 347 -0.77 22.61 4.00
CA LEU A 347 0.55 22.99 4.45
C LEU A 347 1.21 23.91 3.41
N PRO A 348 2.04 24.88 3.86
CA PRO A 348 2.70 25.81 2.95
C PRO A 348 3.82 25.16 2.14
N ALA A 349 4.42 24.08 2.66
CA ALA A 349 5.50 23.36 2.01
C ALA A 349 4.98 22.42 0.92
N SER A 350 5.78 22.27 -0.13
CA SER A 350 5.49 21.36 -1.24
C SER A 350 6.04 19.95 -0.98
N CYS A 351 5.50 18.95 -1.69
CA CYS A 351 6.00 17.59 -1.62
C CYS A 351 7.48 17.50 -2.04
N SER A 352 7.87 18.26 -3.06
CA SER A 352 9.26 18.35 -3.52
C SER A 352 10.19 18.86 -2.44
N GLU A 353 9.81 19.90 -1.70
CA GLU A 353 10.65 20.46 -0.62
C GLU A 353 10.91 19.42 0.48
N VAL A 354 9.89 18.66 0.86
CA VAL A 354 10.03 17.57 1.84
C VAL A 354 10.87 16.42 1.28
N ALA A 355 10.71 16.08 0.00
CA ALA A 355 11.49 15.05 -0.67
C ALA A 355 12.99 15.36 -0.68
N ASP A 356 13.34 16.63 -0.93
CA ASP A 356 14.73 17.10 -0.92
C ASP A 356 15.34 17.01 0.49
N ALA A 357 14.62 17.50 1.51
CA ALA A 357 15.08 17.42 2.90
C ALA A 357 15.24 15.96 3.38
N LEU A 358 14.31 15.07 2.99
CA LEU A 358 14.40 13.64 3.27
C LEU A 358 15.58 12.98 2.55
N SER A 359 15.87 13.38 1.31
CA SER A 359 17.02 12.88 0.55
C SER A 359 18.34 13.30 1.19
N GLN A 360 18.43 14.54 1.69
CA GLN A 360 19.57 15.03 2.45
C GLN A 360 19.76 14.25 3.76
N PHE A 361 18.66 13.98 4.49
CA PHE A 361 18.72 13.17 5.71
C PHE A 361 19.23 11.75 5.42
N ARG A 362 18.69 11.09 4.39
CA ARG A 362 19.17 9.77 3.92
C ARG A 362 20.65 9.79 3.55
N PHE A 363 21.11 10.85 2.87
CA PHE A 363 22.52 11.02 2.57
C PHE A 363 23.38 11.10 3.84
N GLN A 364 22.91 11.75 4.91
CA GLN A 364 23.62 11.74 6.20
C GLN A 364 23.68 10.34 6.83
N LEU A 365 22.59 9.58 6.78
CA LEU A 365 22.56 8.20 7.29
C LEU A 365 23.56 7.30 6.55
N ASN A 366 23.69 7.45 5.23
CA ASN A 366 24.62 6.64 4.44
C ASN A 366 26.08 6.82 4.84
N LYS A 367 26.47 7.95 5.45
CA LYS A 367 27.83 8.17 5.97
C LYS A 367 28.20 7.24 7.13
N PHE A 368 27.22 6.58 7.76
CA PHE A 368 27.48 5.59 8.81
C PHE A 368 28.13 4.30 8.27
N SER A 369 28.07 4.07 6.95
CA SER A 369 28.77 2.98 6.27
C SER A 369 30.30 3.13 6.25
N TYR A 370 30.85 4.32 6.48
CA TYR A 370 32.30 4.58 6.48
C TYR A 370 33.06 4.04 7.70
N GLY A 371 32.39 3.29 8.58
CA GLY A 371 33.00 2.60 9.71
C GLY A 371 33.14 3.44 10.99
N PRO A 372 33.50 2.79 12.12
CA PRO A 372 33.45 3.39 13.45
C PRO A 372 34.37 4.59 13.64
N ALA A 373 35.59 4.55 13.10
CA ALA A 373 36.56 5.64 13.24
C ALA A 373 36.07 6.95 12.59
N TYR A 374 35.38 6.87 11.45
CA TYR A 374 34.78 8.04 10.80
C TYR A 374 33.64 8.61 11.67
N ARG A 375 32.76 7.73 12.18
CA ARG A 375 31.62 8.12 13.02
C ARG A 375 32.06 8.83 14.28
N GLU A 376 33.10 8.33 14.95
CA GLU A 376 33.61 8.93 16.19
C GLU A 376 34.24 10.30 15.92
N ARG A 377 35.08 10.41 14.88
CA ARG A 377 35.72 11.68 14.51
C ARG A 377 34.73 12.78 14.13
N HIS A 378 33.64 12.41 13.46
CA HIS A 378 32.66 13.36 12.92
C HIS A 378 31.32 13.37 13.66
N ALA A 379 31.26 12.81 14.88
CA ALA A 379 30.00 12.57 15.61
C ALA A 379 29.13 13.84 15.75
N GLN A 380 29.73 14.97 16.13
CA GLN A 380 29.02 16.24 16.29
C GLN A 380 28.50 16.79 14.95
N ALA A 381 29.34 16.78 13.91
CA ALA A 381 28.97 17.27 12.59
C ALA A 381 27.87 16.43 11.94
N LEU A 382 27.94 15.09 12.07
CA LEU A 382 26.90 14.18 11.61
C LEU A 382 25.57 14.46 12.30
N ARG A 383 25.59 14.66 13.62
CA ARG A 383 24.39 14.96 14.40
C ARG A 383 23.78 16.31 14.02
N GLN A 384 24.61 17.33 13.85
CA GLN A 384 24.14 18.64 13.42
C GLN A 384 23.49 18.57 12.03
N ALA A 385 24.15 17.96 11.06
CA ALA A 385 23.61 17.81 9.70
C ALA A 385 22.30 17.00 9.69
N ALA A 386 22.20 15.94 10.50
CA ALA A 386 20.96 15.20 10.66
C ALA A 386 19.83 16.08 11.24
N ASN A 387 20.13 16.89 12.27
CA ASN A 387 19.16 17.79 12.89
C ASN A 387 18.71 18.92 11.96
N GLU A 388 19.58 19.41 11.08
CA GLU A 388 19.23 20.41 10.07
C GLU A 388 18.19 19.84 9.10
N SER A 389 18.42 18.66 8.53
CA SER A 389 17.45 18.02 7.63
C SER A 389 16.16 17.64 8.35
N LEU A 390 16.23 17.08 9.57
CA LEU A 390 15.05 16.75 10.37
C LEU A 390 14.26 18.00 10.82
N GLY A 391 14.97 19.11 11.01
CA GLY A 391 14.37 20.42 11.30
C GLY A 391 13.64 21.00 10.11
N GLN A 392 14.20 20.90 8.90
CA GLN A 392 13.51 21.29 7.67
C GLN A 392 12.21 20.52 7.48
N ILE A 393 12.23 19.20 7.69
CA ILE A 393 11.02 18.37 7.59
C ILE A 393 10.01 18.73 8.70
N TYR A 394 10.46 19.00 9.92
CA TYR A 394 9.57 19.48 11.00
C TYR A 394 8.88 20.80 10.63
N GLN A 395 9.64 21.76 10.11
CA GLN A 395 9.11 23.08 9.70
C GLN A 395 8.10 22.95 8.55
N ALA A 396 8.32 22.02 7.63
CA ALA A 396 7.41 21.76 6.53
C ALA A 396 6.11 21.08 6.99
N LEU A 397 6.19 20.07 7.87
CA LEU A 397 5.06 19.18 8.17
C LEU A 397 4.32 19.50 9.47
N LEU A 398 5.03 19.77 10.57
CA LEU A 398 4.44 19.84 11.90
C LEU A 398 4.38 21.26 12.47
N ALA A 399 5.34 22.12 12.15
CA ALA A 399 5.32 23.51 12.62
C ALA A 399 4.03 24.27 12.27
N PRO A 400 3.46 24.14 11.05
CA PRO A 400 2.22 24.85 10.68
C PRO A 400 1.00 24.44 11.51
N VAL A 401 1.04 23.26 12.12
CA VAL A 401 -0.05 22.69 12.93
C VAL A 401 0.34 22.50 14.40
N ALA A 402 1.52 22.98 14.83
CA ALA A 402 2.07 22.71 16.16
C ALA A 402 1.13 23.12 17.31
N GLY A 403 0.38 24.22 17.13
CA GLY A 403 -0.62 24.69 18.11
C GLY A 403 -1.83 23.75 18.28
N ARG A 404 -2.02 22.79 17.37
CA ARG A 404 -3.09 21.78 17.42
C ARG A 404 -2.60 20.41 17.90
N LEU A 405 -1.29 20.24 18.13
CA LEU A 405 -0.68 18.99 18.59
C LEU A 405 -0.75 18.86 20.13
N THR A 406 -1.97 18.94 20.68
CA THR A 406 -2.22 18.97 22.13
C THR A 406 -2.10 17.58 22.75
N ALA A 407 -2.59 16.55 22.08
CA ALA A 407 -2.57 15.14 22.52
C ALA A 407 -1.15 14.61 22.77
N ASP A 408 -0.95 13.80 23.80
CA ASP A 408 0.36 13.21 24.14
C ASP A 408 0.76 12.10 23.18
N THR A 409 -0.23 11.40 22.63
CA THR A 409 -0.05 10.35 21.62
C THR A 409 -0.42 10.89 20.24
N LEU A 410 0.50 10.77 19.28
CA LEU A 410 0.29 11.09 17.87
C LEU A 410 0.28 9.82 17.06
N ILE A 411 -0.81 9.58 16.32
CA ILE A 411 -0.91 8.48 15.36
C ILE A 411 -0.82 9.07 13.96
N VAL A 412 0.30 8.84 13.29
CA VAL A 412 0.57 9.41 11.98
C VAL A 412 0.13 8.43 10.90
N VAL A 413 -0.71 8.88 9.97
CA VAL A 413 -1.07 8.16 8.76
C VAL A 413 -0.38 8.88 7.58
N PRO A 414 0.79 8.40 7.13
CA PRO A 414 1.50 9.05 6.03
C PRO A 414 0.83 8.80 4.68
N HIS A 415 1.30 9.52 3.65
CA HIS A 415 0.92 9.29 2.25
C HIS A 415 2.11 9.54 1.33
N GLY A 416 2.28 8.70 0.31
CA GLY A 416 3.36 8.82 -0.66
C GLY A 416 4.74 8.72 0.00
N LEU A 417 5.63 9.67 -0.32
CA LEU A 417 7.00 9.68 0.22
C LEU A 417 7.05 9.88 1.74
N LEU A 418 5.97 10.36 2.37
CA LEU A 418 5.92 10.63 3.80
C LEU A 418 5.98 9.35 4.64
N HIS A 419 5.69 8.17 4.05
CA HIS A 419 5.90 6.86 4.67
C HIS A 419 7.35 6.62 5.11
N TYR A 420 8.31 7.36 4.55
CA TYR A 420 9.73 7.26 4.90
C TYR A 420 10.21 8.34 5.88
N VAL A 421 9.32 9.23 6.32
CA VAL A 421 9.67 10.29 7.28
C VAL A 421 9.68 9.71 8.71
N PRO A 422 10.78 9.84 9.47
CA PRO A 422 10.82 9.43 10.86
C PRO A 422 10.21 10.53 11.75
N PHE A 423 8.88 10.62 11.82
CA PHE A 423 8.14 11.61 12.62
C PHE A 423 8.63 11.71 14.07
N GLN A 424 8.92 10.57 14.72
CA GLN A 424 9.48 10.54 16.08
C GLN A 424 10.83 11.27 16.22
N ALA A 425 11.60 11.37 15.14
CA ALA A 425 12.90 12.01 15.10
C ALA A 425 12.87 13.44 14.53
N LEU A 426 11.70 13.98 14.19
CA LEU A 426 11.63 15.37 13.74
C LEU A 426 12.08 16.31 14.86
N PHE A 427 12.91 17.30 14.49
CA PHE A 427 13.60 18.16 15.43
C PHE A 427 13.04 19.58 15.36
N ASP A 428 12.48 20.10 16.45
CA ASP A 428 11.82 21.41 16.45
C ASP A 428 12.79 22.60 16.62
N GLY A 429 14.10 22.33 16.65
CA GLY A 429 15.16 23.29 16.97
C GLY A 429 15.66 23.20 18.41
N GLN A 430 14.90 22.57 19.31
CA GLN A 430 15.25 22.40 20.73
C GLN A 430 15.28 20.93 21.13
N ALA A 431 14.27 20.15 20.77
CA ALA A 431 14.09 18.76 21.13
C ALA A 431 13.58 17.94 19.93
N TYR A 432 13.72 16.62 20.02
CA TYR A 432 13.08 15.74 19.07
C TYR A 432 11.63 15.49 19.50
N LEU A 433 10.73 15.21 18.54
CA LEU A 433 9.32 15.00 18.83
C LEU A 433 9.09 13.91 19.89
N ILE A 434 9.87 12.81 19.83
CA ILE A 434 9.81 11.72 20.81
C ILE A 434 10.04 12.14 22.27
N ASP A 435 10.75 13.26 22.50
CA ASP A 435 10.99 13.76 23.86
C ASP A 435 9.71 14.25 24.53
N ARG A 436 8.73 14.67 23.73
CA ARG A 436 7.49 15.29 24.21
C ARG A 436 6.25 14.46 23.92
N LYS A 437 6.25 13.71 22.82
CA LYS A 437 5.09 12.95 22.34
C LYS A 437 5.43 11.47 22.16
N THR A 438 4.41 10.62 22.29
CA THR A 438 4.43 9.25 21.80
C THR A 438 4.00 9.26 20.34
N VAL A 439 4.76 8.59 19.46
CA VAL A 439 4.50 8.61 18.02
C VAL A 439 4.31 7.18 17.53
N SER A 440 3.26 6.94 16.79
CA SER A 440 2.95 5.65 16.15
C SER A 440 2.42 5.90 14.75
N TYR A 441 2.33 4.84 13.94
CA TYR A 441 1.99 4.92 12.53
C TYR A 441 0.80 4.03 12.21
N ALA A 442 0.10 4.33 11.12
CA ALA A 442 -0.79 3.38 10.47
C ALA A 442 -0.77 3.58 8.95
N PRO A 443 -0.98 2.52 8.14
CA PRO A 443 -1.04 2.66 6.68
C PRO A 443 -2.24 3.50 6.21
N SER A 444 -3.39 3.32 6.86
CA SER A 444 -4.60 4.16 6.70
C SER A 444 -5.38 4.20 8.01
N ALA A 445 -6.26 5.19 8.17
CA ALA A 445 -7.11 5.29 9.35
C ALA A 445 -8.14 4.14 9.40
N THR A 446 -8.56 3.62 8.26
CA THR A 446 -9.46 2.47 8.10
C THR A 446 -8.79 1.18 8.57
N ILE A 447 -7.52 0.97 8.24
CA ILE A 447 -6.74 -0.17 8.75
C ILE A 447 -6.57 -0.04 10.26
N LEU A 448 -6.22 1.15 10.75
CA LEU A 448 -6.11 1.39 12.19
C LEU A 448 -7.43 1.05 12.91
N HIS A 449 -8.56 1.60 12.46
CA HIS A 449 -9.87 1.33 13.03
C HIS A 449 -10.17 -0.18 13.06
N ARG A 450 -9.87 -0.89 11.97
CA ARG A 450 -10.08 -2.33 11.89
C ARG A 450 -9.25 -3.11 12.91
N VAL A 451 -7.96 -2.78 12.99
CA VAL A 451 -7.04 -3.43 13.93
C VAL A 451 -7.45 -3.13 15.37
N LEU A 452 -7.83 -1.89 15.69
CA LEU A 452 -8.30 -1.51 17.03
C LEU A 452 -9.64 -2.17 17.40
N SER A 453 -10.52 -2.36 16.41
CA SER A 453 -11.82 -3.02 16.61
C SER A 453 -11.70 -4.53 16.81
N ASN A 454 -10.68 -5.15 16.22
CA ASN A 454 -10.36 -6.55 16.41
C ASN A 454 -9.52 -6.72 17.68
N GLN A 455 -10.16 -6.96 18.82
CA GLN A 455 -9.45 -7.22 20.08
C GLN A 455 -8.60 -8.50 19.98
N ALA A 456 -7.31 -8.34 19.70
CA ALA A 456 -6.36 -9.42 19.73
C ALA A 456 -6.10 -9.88 21.17
N ARG A 457 -6.69 -11.01 21.57
CA ARG A 457 -6.41 -11.62 22.87
C ARG A 457 -5.07 -12.34 22.83
N SER A 458 -4.03 -11.74 23.42
CA SER A 458 -2.71 -12.38 23.63
C SER A 458 -2.69 -13.34 24.83
N ASN A 459 -3.82 -13.52 25.52
CA ASN A 459 -3.85 -14.12 26.85
C ASN A 459 -3.34 -15.55 26.90
N GLY A 460 -2.19 -15.72 27.56
CA GLY A 460 -1.67 -17.00 28.05
C GLY A 460 -0.80 -17.80 27.08
N ARG A 461 -0.66 -17.37 25.82
CA ARG A 461 0.11 -18.08 24.78
C ARG A 461 1.62 -17.83 24.92
N PRO A 462 2.48 -18.81 24.57
CA PRO A 462 3.92 -18.60 24.58
C PRO A 462 4.35 -17.67 23.43
N PRO A 463 5.31 -16.75 23.65
CA PRO A 463 5.94 -16.02 22.57
C PRO A 463 6.79 -16.91 21.66
N LEU A 464 7.04 -16.46 20.43
CA LEU A 464 8.02 -17.05 19.51
C LEU A 464 9.16 -16.06 19.28
N ILE A 465 10.37 -16.46 19.65
CA ILE A 465 11.58 -15.63 19.55
C ILE A 465 12.59 -16.36 18.68
N MET A 466 13.04 -15.71 17.60
CA MET A 466 14.08 -16.25 16.73
C MET A 466 15.26 -15.30 16.60
N GLY A 467 16.47 -15.86 16.63
CA GLY A 467 17.72 -15.13 16.44
C GLY A 467 18.67 -15.89 15.53
N LEU A 468 19.13 -15.25 14.46
CA LEU A 468 20.10 -15.80 13.52
C LEU A 468 21.43 -15.02 13.58
N PRO A 469 22.29 -15.27 14.58
CA PRO A 469 23.57 -14.59 14.69
C PRO A 469 24.53 -14.99 13.57
N ASP A 470 25.25 -14.01 13.03
CA ASP A 470 26.39 -14.21 12.13
C ASP A 470 27.44 -13.10 12.35
N PRO A 471 28.62 -13.13 11.68
CA PRO A 471 29.66 -12.12 11.91
C PRO A 471 29.24 -10.66 11.68
N SER A 472 28.18 -10.41 10.91
CA SER A 472 27.65 -9.07 10.65
C SER A 472 26.58 -8.61 11.64
N ILE A 473 25.91 -9.55 12.32
CA ILE A 473 24.95 -9.31 13.42
C ILE A 473 25.27 -10.17 14.66
N PRO A 474 26.46 -10.02 15.27
CA PRO A 474 26.88 -10.85 16.39
C PRO A 474 25.99 -10.71 17.64
N TYR A 475 25.28 -9.59 17.80
CA TYR A 475 24.41 -9.34 18.95
C TYR A 475 23.00 -9.94 18.83
N ALA A 476 22.60 -10.47 17.67
CA ALA A 476 21.29 -11.09 17.47
C ALA A 476 20.99 -12.24 18.45
N ARG A 477 22.01 -13.01 18.84
CA ARG A 477 21.89 -14.04 19.89
C ARG A 477 21.60 -13.40 21.25
N ALA A 478 22.40 -12.41 21.64
CA ALA A 478 22.27 -11.76 22.94
C ALA A 478 20.93 -11.04 23.08
N GLU A 479 20.44 -10.44 21.98
CA GLU A 479 19.10 -9.85 21.89
C GLU A 479 18.00 -10.89 22.18
N ALA A 480 17.98 -11.99 21.44
CA ALA A 480 16.97 -13.03 21.61
C ALA A 480 17.04 -13.70 23.00
N GLU A 481 18.24 -13.92 23.53
CA GLU A 481 18.44 -14.47 24.89
C GLU A 481 17.98 -13.50 25.99
N ALA A 482 18.20 -12.19 25.82
CA ALA A 482 17.71 -11.18 26.75
C ALA A 482 16.17 -11.14 26.80
N ILE A 483 15.50 -11.22 25.64
CA ILE A 483 14.03 -11.27 25.58
C ILE A 483 13.52 -12.58 26.17
N ALA A 484 14.15 -13.71 25.86
CA ALA A 484 13.77 -15.01 26.40
C ALA A 484 13.83 -15.07 27.94
N ALA A 485 14.79 -14.38 28.55
CA ALA A 485 14.91 -14.29 30.01
C ALA A 485 13.70 -13.59 30.66
N LEU A 486 13.03 -12.69 29.95
CA LEU A 486 11.82 -11.98 30.42
C LEU A 486 10.55 -12.81 30.28
N TYR A 487 10.54 -13.78 29.36
CA TYR A 487 9.39 -14.62 29.02
C TYR A 487 9.74 -16.11 29.11
N PRO A 488 9.73 -16.71 30.31
CA PRO A 488 10.19 -18.11 30.51
C PRO A 488 9.42 -19.18 29.75
N ARG A 489 8.21 -18.86 29.27
CA ARG A 489 7.38 -19.76 28.45
C ARG A 489 7.62 -19.60 26.94
N ALA A 490 8.52 -18.72 26.52
CA ALA A 490 8.77 -18.47 25.10
C ALA A 490 9.40 -19.68 24.40
N THR A 491 8.94 -19.95 23.18
CA THR A 491 9.63 -20.84 22.25
C THR A 491 10.78 -20.07 21.62
N VAL A 492 12.01 -20.51 21.86
CA VAL A 492 13.23 -19.83 21.41
C VAL A 492 13.94 -20.68 20.36
N ARG A 493 14.19 -20.09 19.18
CA ARG A 493 14.92 -20.74 18.07
C ARG A 493 16.15 -19.92 17.70
N LEU A 494 17.35 -20.45 17.95
CA LEU A 494 18.62 -19.75 17.73
C LEU A 494 19.51 -20.47 16.73
N GLY A 495 20.20 -19.70 15.89
CA GLY A 495 21.16 -20.22 14.91
C GLY A 495 20.49 -21.22 13.97
N GLU A 496 21.06 -22.42 13.85
CA GLU A 496 20.56 -23.50 12.98
C GLU A 496 19.12 -23.93 13.26
N ARG A 497 18.56 -23.62 14.45
CA ARG A 497 17.17 -23.95 14.80
C ARG A 497 16.16 -22.92 14.30
N ALA A 498 16.59 -21.73 13.88
CA ALA A 498 15.74 -20.68 13.34
C ALA A 498 15.42 -20.97 11.86
N THR A 499 14.65 -22.03 11.61
CA THR A 499 14.34 -22.55 10.27
C THR A 499 13.05 -21.96 9.68
N VAL A 500 12.90 -22.03 8.37
CA VAL A 500 11.68 -21.64 7.63
C VAL A 500 10.47 -22.39 8.17
N GLU A 501 10.54 -23.71 8.26
CA GLU A 501 9.47 -24.56 8.82
C GLU A 501 9.09 -24.10 10.24
N GLY A 502 10.10 -23.83 11.09
CA GLY A 502 9.89 -23.39 12.46
C GLY A 502 9.19 -22.03 12.59
N LEU A 503 9.24 -21.19 11.55
CA LEU A 503 8.51 -19.92 11.47
C LEU A 503 7.13 -20.11 10.86
N MET A 504 7.01 -20.93 9.82
CA MET A 504 5.77 -21.08 9.03
C MET A 504 4.72 -21.96 9.73
N GLU A 505 5.16 -23.04 10.38
CA GLU A 505 4.31 -24.12 10.88
C GLU A 505 4.24 -24.14 12.42
N ASN A 506 4.06 -22.97 13.03
CA ASN A 506 3.91 -22.91 14.49
C ASN A 506 2.50 -23.38 14.91
N GLU A 507 2.42 -24.51 15.63
CA GLU A 507 1.17 -25.15 16.05
C GLU A 507 0.20 -24.21 16.79
N GLN A 508 0.74 -23.23 17.53
CA GLN A 508 -0.05 -22.24 18.27
C GLN A 508 0.32 -20.83 17.85
N SER A 509 -0.67 -19.99 17.63
CA SER A 509 -0.45 -18.55 17.40
C SER A 509 0.28 -17.91 18.59
N PRO A 510 1.49 -17.35 18.41
CA PRO A 510 2.30 -16.87 19.52
C PRO A 510 1.73 -15.56 20.09
N ALA A 511 2.01 -15.29 21.37
CA ALA A 511 1.60 -14.02 21.99
C ALA A 511 2.27 -12.81 21.32
N PHE A 512 3.52 -12.97 20.92
CA PHE A 512 4.23 -12.09 20.00
C PHE A 512 5.27 -12.89 19.21
N LEU A 513 5.64 -12.36 18.06
CA LEU A 513 6.72 -12.86 17.21
C LEU A 513 7.88 -11.87 17.22
N HIS A 514 9.07 -12.31 17.59
CA HIS A 514 10.30 -11.52 17.50
C HIS A 514 11.30 -12.21 16.58
N LEU A 515 11.76 -11.50 15.54
CA LEU A 515 12.75 -11.99 14.58
C LEU A 515 13.96 -11.06 14.57
N SER A 516 15.09 -11.54 15.07
CA SER A 516 16.41 -10.88 14.98
C SER A 516 17.25 -11.58 13.92
N THR A 517 17.28 -10.99 12.72
CA THR A 517 17.90 -11.60 11.53
C THR A 517 18.25 -10.56 10.47
N HIS A 518 18.70 -11.00 9.29
CA HIS A 518 18.82 -10.15 8.10
C HIS A 518 17.50 -10.06 7.36
N ALA A 519 17.24 -8.89 6.78
CA ALA A 519 16.16 -8.66 5.84
C ALA A 519 16.71 -8.02 4.58
N THR A 520 16.09 -8.32 3.44
CA THR A 520 16.39 -7.67 2.17
C THR A 520 15.10 -7.06 1.62
N PHE A 521 15.08 -5.74 1.46
CA PHE A 521 14.04 -5.04 0.72
C PHE A 521 14.41 -4.99 -0.77
N ARG A 522 13.46 -5.33 -1.64
CA ARG A 522 13.64 -5.35 -3.09
C ARG A 522 12.71 -4.39 -3.79
N ALA A 523 13.21 -3.20 -4.13
CA ALA A 523 12.43 -2.18 -4.82
C ALA A 523 12.00 -2.62 -6.24
N ASP A 524 12.77 -3.50 -6.88
CA ASP A 524 12.48 -4.05 -8.20
C ASP A 524 11.35 -5.09 -8.18
N ASN A 525 11.20 -5.82 -7.07
CA ASN A 525 10.15 -6.81 -6.87
C ASN A 525 9.81 -6.98 -5.38
N PRO A 526 8.98 -6.09 -4.80
CA PRO A 526 8.84 -6.00 -3.34
C PRO A 526 8.20 -7.23 -2.69
N LEU A 527 7.42 -8.01 -3.43
CA LEU A 527 6.86 -9.28 -2.95
C LEU A 527 7.92 -10.37 -2.72
N PHE A 528 9.12 -10.20 -3.28
CA PHE A 528 10.31 -11.02 -3.02
C PHE A 528 11.27 -10.37 -2.03
N SER A 529 10.85 -9.30 -1.34
CA SER A 529 11.52 -8.88 -0.11
C SER A 529 11.43 -10.02 0.91
N ALA A 530 12.51 -10.30 1.61
CA ALA A 530 12.62 -11.54 2.37
C ALA A 530 13.40 -11.40 3.68
N LEU A 531 13.07 -12.26 4.63
CA LEU A 531 13.77 -12.46 5.89
C LEU A 531 14.68 -13.69 5.77
N LYS A 532 15.92 -13.58 6.23
CA LYS A 532 16.86 -14.70 6.27
C LYS A 532 16.58 -15.59 7.48
N LEU A 533 16.64 -16.89 7.29
CA LEU A 533 16.57 -17.94 8.29
C LEU A 533 17.74 -18.91 8.08
N ALA A 534 17.89 -19.88 8.98
CA ALA A 534 19.03 -20.79 8.99
C ALA A 534 19.18 -21.62 7.69
N ASP A 535 18.05 -22.04 7.14
CA ASP A 535 17.91 -22.93 5.99
C ASP A 535 17.33 -22.21 4.76
N GLY A 536 17.01 -20.92 4.86
CA GLY A 536 16.47 -20.21 3.71
C GLY A 536 16.04 -18.76 3.87
N TRP A 537 15.34 -18.28 2.84
CA TRP A 537 14.71 -16.96 2.81
C TRP A 537 13.20 -17.11 2.82
N VAL A 538 12.52 -16.31 3.65
CA VAL A 538 11.05 -16.23 3.72
C VAL A 538 10.61 -14.93 3.08
N SER A 539 9.96 -15.03 1.92
CA SER A 539 9.48 -13.87 1.17
C SER A 539 8.12 -13.36 1.68
N VAL A 540 7.71 -12.16 1.25
CA VAL A 540 6.36 -11.63 1.54
C VAL A 540 5.27 -12.63 1.09
N HIS A 541 5.46 -13.32 -0.04
CA HIS A 541 4.55 -14.35 -0.52
C HIS A 541 4.44 -15.56 0.40
N ASP A 542 5.51 -15.91 1.11
CA ASP A 542 5.49 -17.00 2.08
C ASP A 542 4.74 -16.57 3.33
N VAL A 543 4.97 -15.34 3.81
CA VAL A 543 4.30 -14.80 5.01
C VAL A 543 2.76 -14.85 4.90
N TYR A 544 2.18 -14.59 3.72
CA TYR A 544 0.73 -14.70 3.52
C TYR A 544 0.15 -16.12 3.76
N ARG A 545 0.99 -17.14 3.73
CA ARG A 545 0.60 -18.55 3.96
C ARG A 545 0.88 -19.01 5.39
N MET A 546 1.37 -18.12 6.27
CA MET A 546 1.63 -18.50 7.66
C MET A 546 0.36 -19.04 8.31
N ALA A 547 0.47 -20.20 8.95
CA ALA A 547 -0.66 -20.87 9.59
C ALA A 547 -1.08 -20.20 10.91
N HIS A 548 -0.36 -19.17 11.34
CA HIS A 548 -0.56 -18.51 12.62
C HIS A 548 -0.47 -16.99 12.50
N SER A 549 -1.14 -16.31 13.43
CA SER A 549 -1.11 -14.85 13.57
C SER A 549 -0.52 -14.46 14.92
N ALA A 550 0.28 -13.40 14.94
CA ALA A 550 0.84 -12.84 16.16
C ALA A 550 0.31 -11.41 16.32
N PRO A 551 -0.34 -11.05 17.45
CA PRO A 551 -0.83 -9.68 17.67
C PRO A 551 0.29 -8.64 17.51
N LEU A 552 1.48 -8.94 18.03
CA LEU A 552 2.69 -8.14 17.88
C LEU A 552 3.74 -8.89 17.06
N VAL A 553 4.22 -8.28 15.99
CA VAL A 553 5.38 -8.76 15.20
C VAL A 553 6.51 -7.73 15.28
N THR A 554 7.67 -8.14 15.80
CA THR A 554 8.90 -7.32 15.79
C THR A 554 9.88 -7.87 14.79
N LEU A 555 10.15 -7.10 13.74
CA LEU A 555 11.15 -7.42 12.73
C LEU A 555 12.44 -6.63 13.01
N SER A 556 13.25 -7.17 13.92
CA SER A 556 14.56 -6.65 14.30
C SER A 556 15.60 -6.99 13.22
N ALA A 557 15.44 -6.35 12.06
CA ALA A 557 16.31 -6.48 10.91
C ALA A 557 16.35 -5.15 10.15
N CYS A 558 17.34 -4.97 9.29
CA CYS A 558 17.51 -3.74 8.51
C CYS A 558 16.38 -3.53 7.50
N GLU A 559 15.90 -2.29 7.39
CA GLU A 559 14.95 -1.85 6.35
C GLU A 559 13.62 -2.62 6.27
N THR A 560 13.16 -3.22 7.37
CA THR A 560 11.94 -4.06 7.40
C THR A 560 10.64 -3.27 7.24
N GLY A 561 10.68 -1.97 7.54
CA GLY A 561 9.58 -1.02 7.37
C GLY A 561 9.56 -0.37 5.99
N ARG A 562 10.60 -0.58 5.16
CA ARG A 562 10.60 -0.06 3.79
C ARG A 562 9.63 -0.87 2.94
N SER A 563 8.76 -0.15 2.25
CA SER A 563 7.82 -0.70 1.27
C SER A 563 7.93 0.09 -0.02
N GLN A 564 7.57 -0.52 -1.15
CA GLN A 564 7.21 0.26 -2.33
C GLN A 564 5.83 0.85 -2.08
N VAL A 565 5.69 2.17 -2.22
CA VAL A 565 4.38 2.84 -2.19
C VAL A 565 3.83 2.79 -3.61
N ALA A 566 2.89 1.89 -3.86
CA ALA A 566 2.23 1.75 -5.14
C ALA A 566 0.99 2.66 -5.23
N VAL A 567 0.35 2.66 -6.40
CA VAL A 567 -0.92 3.38 -6.66
C VAL A 567 -1.95 3.05 -5.57
N GLY A 568 -2.67 4.07 -5.08
CA GLY A 568 -3.63 3.94 -4.00
C GLY A 568 -2.97 3.90 -2.61
N ASP A 569 -1.75 4.45 -2.49
CA ASP A 569 -0.93 4.44 -1.27
C ASP A 569 -0.75 3.03 -0.69
N GLU A 570 -0.57 2.06 -1.58
CA GLU A 570 -0.46 0.65 -1.24
C GLU A 570 0.97 0.33 -0.83
N LEU A 571 1.16 -0.07 0.43
CA LEU A 571 2.46 -0.51 0.92
C LEU A 571 2.72 -1.94 0.46
N VAL A 572 3.63 -2.13 -0.50
CA VAL A 572 4.06 -3.46 -0.94
C VAL A 572 5.42 -3.78 -0.30
N GLY A 573 5.42 -4.76 0.61
CA GLY A 573 6.61 -5.16 1.37
C GLY A 573 6.27 -6.10 2.53
N LEU A 574 7.23 -6.31 3.44
CA LEU A 574 7.08 -7.20 4.59
C LEU A 574 5.93 -6.79 5.51
N CYS A 575 5.72 -5.49 5.73
CA CYS A 575 4.61 -4.99 6.55
C CYS A 575 3.25 -5.51 6.06
N ARG A 576 3.00 -5.44 4.75
CA ARG A 576 1.76 -5.94 4.15
C ARG A 576 1.61 -7.46 4.31
N GLY A 577 2.71 -8.21 4.15
CA GLY A 577 2.75 -9.65 4.38
C GLY A 577 2.23 -10.02 5.77
N PHE A 578 2.79 -9.40 6.81
CA PHE A 578 2.45 -9.70 8.20
C PHE A 578 1.09 -9.17 8.62
N PHE A 579 0.67 -7.97 8.18
CA PHE A 579 -0.71 -7.53 8.38
C PHE A 579 -1.69 -8.51 7.73
N GLY A 580 -1.45 -8.93 6.49
CA GLY A 580 -2.26 -9.95 5.81
C GLY A 580 -2.27 -11.31 6.52
N ALA A 581 -1.20 -11.66 7.25
CA ALA A 581 -1.13 -12.84 8.11
C ALA A 581 -1.80 -12.65 9.49
N GLY A 582 -2.40 -11.49 9.76
CA GLY A 582 -3.15 -11.20 10.99
C GLY A 582 -2.37 -10.46 12.09
N ALA A 583 -1.22 -9.86 11.77
CA ALA A 583 -0.55 -8.95 12.71
C ALA A 583 -1.42 -7.73 13.00
N HIS A 584 -1.47 -7.31 14.27
CA HIS A 584 -2.20 -6.11 14.68
C HIS A 584 -1.24 -4.93 14.86
N SER A 585 -0.08 -5.19 15.46
CA SER A 585 0.98 -4.20 15.65
C SER A 585 2.29 -4.76 15.10
N MET A 586 3.06 -3.89 14.45
CA MET A 586 4.40 -4.23 13.97
C MET A 586 5.44 -3.22 14.42
N VAL A 587 6.60 -3.72 14.85
CA VAL A 587 7.80 -2.91 15.07
C VAL A 587 8.80 -3.21 13.96
N VAL A 588 9.10 -2.20 13.14
CA VAL A 588 9.87 -2.34 11.89
C VAL A 588 10.85 -1.18 11.72
N SER A 589 11.93 -1.38 10.97
CA SER A 589 13.00 -0.40 10.81
C SER A 589 12.93 0.37 9.47
N LEU A 590 13.20 1.67 9.50
CA LEU A 590 13.20 2.55 8.33
C LEU A 590 14.52 2.54 7.54
N TRP A 591 15.64 2.18 8.18
CA TRP A 591 16.98 2.14 7.59
C TRP A 591 17.84 1.02 8.19
N VAL A 592 19.07 0.87 7.68
CA VAL A 592 20.08 -0.09 8.18
C VAL A 592 20.46 0.25 9.62
N VAL A 593 20.24 -0.70 10.53
CA VAL A 593 20.38 -0.49 11.98
C VAL A 593 21.77 -0.86 12.51
N ASP A 594 22.16 -0.25 13.63
CA ASP A 594 23.35 -0.65 14.39
C ASP A 594 23.01 -1.84 15.29
N ASP A 595 23.69 -2.98 15.09
CA ASP A 595 23.40 -4.25 15.78
C ASP A 595 23.45 -4.12 17.32
N SER A 596 24.51 -3.49 17.85
CA SER A 596 24.68 -3.33 19.30
C SER A 596 23.61 -2.44 19.94
N SER A 597 23.25 -1.34 19.27
CA SER A 597 22.21 -0.43 19.77
C SER A 597 20.81 -1.05 19.64
N THR A 598 20.59 -1.86 18.60
CA THR A 598 19.33 -2.59 18.37
C THR A 598 19.09 -3.63 19.46
N ALA A 599 20.10 -4.44 19.80
CA ALA A 599 19.98 -5.43 20.87
C ALA A 599 19.60 -4.81 22.22
N ARG A 600 20.21 -3.66 22.57
CA ARG A 600 19.86 -2.91 23.79
C ARG A 600 18.45 -2.31 23.71
N LEU A 601 18.07 -1.76 22.55
CA LEU A 601 16.75 -1.18 22.32
C LEU A 601 15.67 -2.25 22.50
N MET A 602 15.84 -3.42 21.88
CA MET A 602 14.87 -4.51 21.94
C MET A 602 14.77 -5.11 23.34
N ALA A 603 15.90 -5.34 24.03
CA ALA A 603 15.88 -5.77 25.42
C ALA A 603 15.05 -4.82 26.29
N ARG A 604 15.34 -3.50 26.22
CA ARG A 604 14.60 -2.50 26.98
C ARG A 604 13.12 -2.41 26.58
N PHE A 605 12.82 -2.50 25.30
CA PHE A 605 11.45 -2.49 24.79
C PHE A 605 10.61 -3.62 25.40
N TYR A 606 11.15 -4.84 25.42
CA TYR A 606 10.47 -5.99 26.00
C TYR A 606 10.42 -5.96 27.53
N GLU A 607 11.42 -5.38 28.22
CA GLU A 607 11.37 -5.11 29.67
C GLU A 607 10.16 -4.22 30.02
N GLU A 608 9.97 -3.14 29.28
CA GLU A 608 8.88 -2.19 29.50
C GLU A 608 7.50 -2.79 29.16
N LEU A 609 7.43 -3.60 28.10
CA LEU A 609 6.22 -4.37 27.78
C LEU A 609 5.86 -5.37 28.89
N GLN A 610 6.86 -6.08 29.43
CA GLN A 610 6.66 -7.00 30.54
C GLN A 610 6.20 -6.25 31.81
N ALA A 611 6.72 -5.03 32.03
CA ALA A 611 6.30 -4.13 33.10
C ALA A 611 4.86 -3.58 32.93
N GLY A 612 4.20 -3.84 31.79
CA GLY A 612 2.80 -3.51 31.55
C GLY A 612 2.56 -2.19 30.81
N LEU A 613 3.62 -1.55 30.29
CA LEU A 613 3.44 -0.42 29.39
C LEU A 613 2.81 -0.88 28.06
N PRO A 614 1.94 -0.06 27.45
CA PRO A 614 1.48 -0.30 26.08
C PRO A 614 2.65 -0.22 25.09
N VAL A 615 2.52 -0.90 23.96
CA VAL A 615 3.58 -1.06 22.96
C VAL A 615 4.19 0.26 22.48
N ASN A 616 3.40 1.30 22.27
CA ASN A 616 3.89 2.62 21.86
C ASN A 616 4.78 3.28 22.92
N ALA A 617 4.36 3.24 24.19
CA ALA A 617 5.08 3.82 25.32
C ALA A 617 6.34 3.01 25.66
N ALA A 618 6.30 1.69 25.54
CA ALA A 618 7.45 0.82 25.70
C ALA A 618 8.52 1.14 24.66
N LEU A 619 8.14 1.26 23.38
CA LEU A 619 9.08 1.60 22.30
C LEU A 619 9.68 2.99 22.53
N ARG A 620 8.85 3.98 22.85
CA ARG A 620 9.30 5.34 23.16
C ARG A 620 10.33 5.34 24.30
N THR A 621 10.08 4.59 25.36
CA THR A 621 10.97 4.52 26.54
C THR A 621 12.32 3.92 26.16
N ALA A 622 12.33 2.82 25.40
CA ALA A 622 13.55 2.23 24.89
C ALA A 622 14.34 3.19 23.97
N GLN A 623 13.67 3.87 23.05
CA GLN A 623 14.29 4.84 22.14
C GLN A 623 14.91 6.02 22.91
N ARG A 624 14.23 6.55 23.94
CA ARG A 624 14.77 7.64 24.78
C ARG A 624 15.99 7.18 25.59
N ALA A 625 16.02 5.94 26.04
CA ALA A 625 17.18 5.37 26.73
C ALA A 625 18.40 5.31 25.79
N ILE A 626 18.25 4.73 24.60
CA ILE A 626 19.34 4.67 23.61
C ILE A 626 19.77 6.07 23.16
N LYS A 627 18.83 7.00 23.00
CA LYS A 627 19.14 8.40 22.66
C LYS A 627 20.03 9.06 23.73
N ALA A 628 19.78 8.80 25.01
CA ALA A 628 20.58 9.36 26.10
C ALA A 628 22.03 8.86 26.05
N GLU A 629 22.25 7.61 25.64
CA GLU A 629 23.59 7.03 25.43
C GLU A 629 24.23 7.48 24.10
N LYS A 630 23.43 7.55 23.05
CA LYS A 630 23.83 7.78 21.66
C LYS A 630 22.95 8.87 21.04
N GLY A 631 23.40 10.11 21.12
CA GLY A 631 22.58 11.27 20.73
C GLY A 631 22.17 11.35 19.26
N HIS A 632 22.78 10.58 18.34
CA HIS A 632 22.48 10.64 16.91
C HIS A 632 21.26 9.75 16.54
N PRO A 633 20.24 10.26 15.80
CA PRO A 633 19.03 9.52 15.41
C PRO A 633 19.25 8.15 14.78
N TYR A 634 20.33 7.98 14.00
CA TYR A 634 20.73 6.69 13.42
C TYR A 634 20.63 5.50 14.40
N TYR A 635 20.96 5.69 15.68
CA TYR A 635 21.01 4.62 16.68
C TYR A 635 19.67 4.31 17.35
N TRP A 636 18.79 5.30 17.51
CA TRP A 636 17.57 5.17 18.35
C TRP A 636 16.27 5.37 17.58
N ALA A 637 16.30 6.04 16.44
CA ALA A 637 15.11 6.33 15.63
C ALA A 637 14.77 5.33 14.50
N PRO A 638 15.50 4.24 14.19
CA PRO A 638 15.16 3.44 13.02
C PRO A 638 13.82 2.73 13.16
N PHE A 639 13.46 2.31 14.37
CA PHE A 639 12.26 1.53 14.62
C PHE A 639 11.02 2.42 14.77
N ILE A 640 9.98 2.08 14.03
CA ILE A 640 8.63 2.64 14.16
C ILE A 640 7.66 1.55 14.58
N LEU A 641 6.60 1.95 15.26
CA LEU A 641 5.44 1.12 15.54
C LEU A 641 4.34 1.46 14.53
N THR A 642 3.80 0.46 13.85
CA THR A 642 2.65 0.59 12.95
C THR A 642 1.53 -0.36 13.35
N GLY A 643 0.27 0.10 13.34
CA GLY A 643 -0.91 -0.71 13.73
C GLY A 643 -1.50 -0.32 15.09
N ASP A 644 -1.96 -1.30 15.89
CA ASP A 644 -2.53 -1.02 17.23
C ASP A 644 -1.46 -0.43 18.14
N VAL A 645 -1.75 0.78 18.62
CA VAL A 645 -0.80 1.59 19.38
C VAL A 645 -0.87 1.31 20.89
N HIS A 646 -1.97 0.74 21.41
CA HIS A 646 -2.16 0.46 22.84
C HIS A 646 -2.08 -1.02 23.21
N LEU A 647 -1.79 -1.92 22.26
CA LEU A 647 -1.61 -3.34 22.53
C LEU A 647 -0.76 -3.59 23.79
N ARG A 648 -1.32 -4.40 24.69
CA ARG A 648 -0.66 -4.88 25.92
C ARG A 648 -0.55 -6.40 25.89
N LEU A 649 0.57 -6.92 26.38
CA LEU A 649 0.83 -8.37 26.41
C LEU A 649 0.39 -9.06 27.71
N ASN A 650 0.08 -8.29 28.77
CA ASN A 650 -0.10 -8.80 30.14
C ASN A 650 -1.47 -8.45 30.77
N GLU A 651 -2.56 -8.33 29.99
CA GLU A 651 -3.89 -8.07 30.54
C GLU A 651 -4.54 -9.33 31.15
N SER A 652 -4.05 -9.69 32.34
CA SER A 652 -4.80 -10.49 33.31
C SER A 652 -4.82 -9.76 34.65
N LYS A 653 -5.55 -8.64 34.72
CA LYS A 653 -6.17 -8.10 35.95
C LYS A 653 -6.89 -6.79 35.60
N SER A 654 -8.16 -6.73 36.00
CA SER A 654 -9.05 -5.56 36.08
C SER A 654 -9.53 -4.89 34.79
N GLN A 655 -10.65 -5.38 34.26
CA GLN A 655 -11.83 -4.52 34.05
C GLN A 655 -13.11 -5.38 34.17
N PRO A 656 -14.17 -4.89 34.84
CA PRO A 656 -15.40 -5.65 35.06
C PRO A 656 -16.24 -5.70 33.77
N ASP A 657 -16.81 -6.87 33.49
CA ASP A 657 -17.78 -7.09 32.41
C ASP A 657 -18.93 -6.07 32.50
N THR A 658 -18.92 -5.06 31.64
CA THR A 658 -20.10 -4.24 31.39
C THR A 658 -20.39 -4.21 29.89
N TYR A 659 -21.65 -4.57 29.58
CA TYR A 659 -22.33 -4.51 28.28
C TYR A 659 -22.14 -5.70 27.34
N ASN A 660 -22.68 -6.85 27.76
CA ASN A 660 -23.21 -7.85 26.84
C ASN A 660 -24.73 -7.63 26.70
N LEU A 661 -25.15 -6.69 25.84
CA LEU A 661 -26.53 -6.61 25.39
C LEU A 661 -26.70 -7.55 24.20
N GLN A 662 -27.09 -8.79 24.48
CA GLN A 662 -27.63 -9.68 23.46
C GLN A 662 -28.94 -9.07 22.89
N PRO A 663 -29.15 -9.09 21.58
CA PRO A 663 -30.46 -8.80 21.02
C PRO A 663 -31.40 -9.98 21.32
N THR A 664 -32.32 -9.80 22.27
CA THR A 664 -33.43 -10.72 22.51
C THR A 664 -34.31 -10.78 21.26
N THR A 665 -34.31 -11.93 20.60
CA THR A 665 -35.26 -12.29 19.55
C THR A 665 -36.64 -12.50 20.17
N CYS A 666 -37.55 -11.55 19.94
CA CYS A 666 -38.97 -11.70 20.31
C CYS A 666 -39.67 -12.53 19.22
N ASN A 667 -39.76 -13.85 19.43
CA ASN A 667 -40.53 -14.76 18.59
C ASN A 667 -41.95 -14.92 19.16
N HIS A 668 -42.91 -14.18 18.63
CA HIS A 668 -44.33 -14.49 18.79
C HIS A 668 -44.70 -15.68 17.89
N LYS A 669 -44.84 -16.86 18.49
CA LYS A 669 -45.50 -18.02 17.86
C LYS A 669 -47.02 -17.83 17.91
N LEU A 670 -47.64 -17.82 16.75
CA LEU A 670 -49.08 -18.06 16.57
C LEU A 670 -49.31 -19.58 16.61
N GLU A 671 -50.07 -20.04 17.61
CA GLU A 671 -50.62 -21.38 17.68
C GLU A 671 -51.79 -21.51 16.70
N THR A 672 -51.74 -22.53 15.83
CA THR A 672 -52.91 -23.05 15.13
C THR A 672 -53.13 -24.48 15.60
N ASP A 673 -54.14 -24.64 16.45
CA ASP A 673 -54.79 -25.91 16.77
C ASP A 673 -55.40 -26.55 15.52
N ARG A 674 -55.21 -27.87 15.34
CA ARG A 674 -56.24 -28.79 14.80
C ARG A 674 -55.85 -30.26 15.02
N VAL A 675 -56.49 -30.86 16.02
CA VAL A 675 -57.24 -32.13 15.98
C VAL A 675 -56.71 -33.22 15.02
N SER A 676 -56.11 -34.28 15.55
CA SER A 676 -56.72 -35.61 15.77
C SER A 676 -55.80 -36.49 16.61
#